data_AF-Q9HYC7-F1
#
_entry.id   AF-Q9HYC7-F1
#
_cell.length_a   1.000
_cell.length_b   1.000
_cell.length_c   1.000
_cell.angle_alpha   90.00
_cell.angle_beta   90.00
_cell.angle_gamma   90.00
#
_symmetry.space_group_name_H-M   'P 1'
#
loop_
_entity.id
_entity.type
_entity.pdbx_description
1 polymer ?
#
loop_
_entity_poly.entity_id
_entity_poly.type
_entity_poly.pdbx_seq_one_letter_code
_entity_poly.pdbx_strand_id
1 'polypeptide(L)'
;MSEPRKILVTSALPYANGSIHLGHMLEYIQTDMWVRFQKMRGNQAVYVCADDAHGSAIMLRAEREGITSEQLIDAVRAEHMGDFADFLVDFDNYHSTHSEENRELSSAIYLKLRDAGHIDTRPVTQYFDPEKQMFLADRFIKGTCPKCGTADQYGDNCEACGATYAPTELKDPKSAISGATPVLKESLHYFFKLPDFEAMLKQWTRSGALQESVANKLAEWLDSGLQQWDISRDAPYFGFEIPDAPGKYFYVWLDAPIGYMASFKNLCARRPELDFDAFWGKDSGAELYHFIGKDIVNFHALFWPAMLEGAGYRKPTALNVHGYLTVNGQKMSKSRGTFVKARTYLDHLDPEYLRYYYASKLGRGVEDLDLNLEDFVQKVNSDLVGKVVNIASRCAGFIHKGNAGVLVGADPAPELLAAFREAAPGIAEAYEARDFNRAMREIMALADRANAWIAEQAPWALAKQEGQQDKVQAVCGLGINLFRQLVIFLKPVLPKLAAAAEAFLNVAPLTWADHQTLLANHQLNPFQPLMTRIEPAKVEAMIEASKEDLAAASQPAGNGELVKEPIAAEIDFDAFAAVDLRIALIEKCEFVEGADKLLRLSLDIGDAKRNVFSGIKSAYPDPSALEGRLTLYVANLAPRKMKFGVSEGMVLAAGPGGEEIYLLSPDSGAKPGQRVK
;
A
#
# COMPACT_ATOMS: atom_id res chain seq x y z
N MET A 1 3.63 22.38 33.41
CA MET A 1 3.58 21.49 32.22
C MET A 1 4.72 21.92 31.32
N SER A 2 5.53 20.99 30.82
CA SER A 2 6.54 21.29 29.80
C SER A 2 5.85 21.92 28.58
N GLU A 3 6.56 22.75 27.82
CA GLU A 3 6.05 23.23 26.53
C GLU A 3 5.60 22.04 25.66
N PRO A 4 4.45 22.14 24.97
CA PRO A 4 4.03 21.13 24.00
C PRO A 4 5.12 20.87 22.97
N ARG A 5 5.49 19.60 22.80
CA ARG A 5 6.47 19.21 21.76
C ARG A 5 5.86 19.37 20.38
N LYS A 6 6.67 19.79 19.41
CA LYS A 6 6.33 19.74 17.98
C LYS A 6 6.92 18.47 17.40
N ILE A 7 6.07 17.57 16.89
CA ILE A 7 6.47 16.23 16.47
C ILE A 7 5.94 15.99 15.06
N LEU A 8 6.81 15.67 14.11
CA LEU A 8 6.44 15.15 12.79
C LEU A 8 6.70 13.65 12.78
N VAL A 9 5.68 12.88 12.41
CA VAL A 9 5.71 11.41 12.36
C VAL A 9 5.38 10.97 10.95
N THR A 10 6.06 9.93 10.47
CA THR A 10 5.73 9.25 9.22
C THR A 10 5.72 7.74 9.41
N SER A 11 4.96 7.06 8.57
CA SER A 11 5.18 5.65 8.23
C SER A 11 5.91 5.56 6.89
N ALA A 12 6.41 4.39 6.52
CA ALA A 12 6.94 4.16 5.19
C ALA A 12 5.85 4.45 4.14
N LEU A 13 6.26 4.87 2.95
CA LEU A 13 5.34 5.14 1.86
C LEU A 13 4.97 3.81 1.19
N PRO A 14 3.69 3.39 1.14
CA PRO A 14 3.33 2.15 0.49
C PRO A 14 3.47 2.30 -1.02
N TYR A 15 4.00 1.27 -1.67
CA TYR A 15 4.27 1.30 -3.10
C TYR A 15 2.96 1.22 -3.89
N ALA A 16 2.75 2.13 -4.84
CA ALA A 16 1.50 2.26 -5.63
C ALA A 16 1.36 1.20 -6.74
N ASN A 17 1.75 -0.04 -6.44
CA ASN A 17 1.72 -1.18 -7.35
C ASN A 17 0.92 -2.36 -6.79
N GLY A 18 0.35 -2.27 -5.59
CA GLY A 18 -0.52 -3.31 -5.05
C GLY A 18 -1.18 -2.91 -3.74
N SER A 19 -2.28 -3.59 -3.43
CA SER A 19 -3.12 -3.33 -2.26
C SER A 19 -2.38 -3.38 -0.92
N ILE A 20 -2.86 -2.62 0.05
CA ILE A 20 -2.47 -2.74 1.46
C ILE A 20 -2.84 -4.14 1.99
N HIS A 21 -1.99 -4.70 2.84
CA HIS A 21 -2.19 -6.01 3.45
C HIS A 21 -1.86 -5.96 4.95
N LEU A 22 -2.19 -7.01 5.70
CA LEU A 22 -2.05 -6.95 7.17
C LEU A 22 -0.63 -6.66 7.66
N GLY A 23 0.41 -7.12 6.95
CA GLY A 23 1.78 -6.74 7.28
C GLY A 23 2.09 -5.25 7.16
N HIS A 24 1.47 -4.55 6.20
CA HIS A 24 1.54 -3.10 6.12
C HIS A 24 0.82 -2.50 7.34
N MET A 25 -0.40 -2.96 7.63
CA MET A 25 -1.21 -2.43 8.73
C MET A 25 -0.51 -2.49 10.09
N LEU A 26 0.42 -3.43 10.31
CA LEU A 26 1.26 -3.44 11.51
C LEU A 26 1.97 -2.11 11.73
N GLU A 27 2.63 -1.56 10.70
CA GLU A 27 3.36 -0.30 10.75
C GLU A 27 2.44 0.89 11.00
N TYR A 28 1.38 1.00 10.19
CA TYR A 28 0.49 2.16 10.23
C TYR A 28 -0.33 2.21 11.52
N ILE A 29 -0.77 1.05 12.03
CA ILE A 29 -1.46 0.97 13.34
C ILE A 29 -0.48 1.32 14.45
N GLN A 30 0.75 0.79 14.44
CA GLN A 30 1.78 1.14 15.43
C GLN A 30 2.02 2.66 15.48
N THR A 31 2.16 3.26 14.31
CA THR A 31 2.43 4.69 14.16
C THR A 31 1.25 5.52 14.64
N ASP A 32 0.03 5.18 14.21
CA ASP A 32 -1.21 5.85 14.60
C ASP A 32 -1.45 5.79 16.11
N MET A 33 -1.23 4.63 16.74
CA MET A 33 -1.34 4.50 18.21
C MET A 33 -0.39 5.45 18.94
N TRP A 34 0.86 5.56 18.47
CA TRP A 34 1.84 6.45 19.06
C TRP A 34 1.45 7.92 18.87
N VAL A 35 1.03 8.30 17.66
CA VAL A 35 0.56 9.66 17.33
C VAL A 35 -0.65 10.04 18.18
N ARG A 36 -1.65 9.17 18.28
CA ARG A 36 -2.85 9.40 19.12
C ARG A 36 -2.48 9.60 20.58
N PHE A 37 -1.54 8.81 21.11
CA PHE A 37 -1.01 9.03 22.44
C PHE A 37 -0.34 10.40 22.57
N GLN A 38 0.52 10.80 21.63
CA GLN A 38 1.17 12.12 21.66
C GLN A 38 0.15 13.27 21.64
N LYS A 39 -0.88 13.19 20.77
CA LYS A 39 -1.98 14.16 20.71
C LYS A 39 -2.74 14.22 22.04
N MET A 40 -3.04 13.06 22.66
CA MET A 40 -3.70 13.00 23.99
C MET A 40 -2.86 13.58 25.13
N ARG A 41 -1.53 13.60 25.00
CA ARG A 41 -0.61 14.23 25.94
C ARG A 41 -0.47 15.75 25.72
N GLY A 42 -1.15 16.30 24.72
CA GLY A 42 -1.16 17.73 24.41
C GLY A 42 -0.03 18.18 23.50
N ASN A 43 0.74 17.27 22.90
CA ASN A 43 1.79 17.61 21.94
C ASN A 43 1.19 17.93 20.56
N GLN A 44 1.84 18.82 19.80
CA GLN A 44 1.55 19.02 18.38
C GLN A 44 2.20 17.89 17.58
N ALA A 45 1.53 16.74 17.51
CA ALA A 45 1.96 15.61 16.69
C ALA A 45 1.25 15.62 15.34
N VAL A 46 2.01 15.79 14.27
CA VAL A 46 1.54 15.78 12.88
C VAL A 46 1.98 14.47 12.23
N TYR A 47 1.03 13.72 11.67
CA TYR A 47 1.27 12.44 11.03
C TYR A 47 1.04 12.54 9.52
N VAL A 48 2.11 12.42 8.74
CA VAL A 48 2.05 12.49 7.28
C VAL A 48 2.51 11.18 6.64
N CYS A 49 1.86 10.83 5.54
CA CYS A 49 2.25 9.74 4.66
C CYS A 49 1.95 10.11 3.20
N ALA A 50 2.22 9.21 2.27
CA ALA A 50 2.01 9.35 0.84
C ALA A 50 2.19 7.99 0.18
N ASP A 51 1.63 7.80 -1.01
CA ASP A 51 2.01 6.67 -1.86
C ASP A 51 3.39 6.89 -2.51
N ASP A 52 4.21 5.84 -2.53
CA ASP A 52 5.41 5.77 -3.37
C ASP A 52 5.00 5.36 -4.79
N ALA A 53 4.97 6.35 -5.67
CA ALA A 53 4.29 6.31 -6.96
C ALA A 53 5.23 6.20 -8.17
N HIS A 54 6.55 6.03 -8.00
CA HIS A 54 7.48 5.98 -9.13
C HIS A 54 8.08 4.61 -9.44
N GLY A 55 8.64 4.51 -10.64
CA GLY A 55 9.52 3.43 -11.05
C GLY A 55 8.92 2.41 -12.00
N SER A 56 9.81 1.56 -12.54
CA SER A 56 9.48 0.68 -13.67
C SER A 56 8.38 -0.33 -13.38
N ALA A 57 8.18 -0.75 -12.12
CA ALA A 57 7.12 -1.72 -11.82
C ALA A 57 5.72 -1.12 -12.00
N ILE A 58 5.52 0.15 -11.62
CA ILE A 58 4.27 0.88 -11.84
C ILE A 58 4.05 1.08 -13.34
N MET A 59 5.08 1.54 -14.06
CA MET A 59 5.02 1.74 -15.51
C MET A 59 4.62 0.46 -16.26
N LEU A 60 5.24 -0.68 -15.92
CA LEU A 60 4.94 -1.97 -16.55
C LEU A 60 3.59 -2.54 -16.14
N ARG A 61 3.10 -2.25 -14.92
CA ARG A 61 1.75 -2.63 -14.51
C ARG A 61 0.70 -1.82 -15.28
N ALA A 62 0.88 -0.51 -15.39
CA ALA A 62 0.00 0.36 -16.14
C ALA A 62 -0.09 -0.06 -17.62
N GLU A 63 1.06 -0.35 -18.25
CA GLU A 63 1.12 -0.88 -19.62
C GLU A 63 0.34 -2.20 -19.76
N ARG A 64 0.48 -3.13 -18.80
CA ARG A 64 -0.25 -4.41 -18.80
C ARG A 64 -1.76 -4.23 -18.66
N GLU A 65 -2.19 -3.25 -17.87
CA GLU A 65 -3.60 -2.92 -17.66
C GLU A 65 -4.18 -2.03 -18.76
N GLY A 66 -3.36 -1.56 -19.71
CA GLY A 66 -3.80 -0.71 -20.82
C GLY A 66 -4.18 0.71 -20.38
N ILE A 67 -3.63 1.19 -19.27
CA ILE A 67 -3.88 2.53 -18.70
C ILE A 67 -2.58 3.32 -18.54
N THR A 68 -2.68 4.62 -18.29
CA THR A 68 -1.51 5.45 -17.96
C THR A 68 -1.01 5.18 -16.55
N SER A 69 0.26 5.50 -16.28
CA SER A 69 0.83 5.32 -14.93
C SER A 69 0.13 6.22 -13.92
N GLU A 70 -0.26 7.42 -14.32
CA GLU A 70 -1.03 8.39 -13.53
C GLU A 70 -2.40 7.83 -13.14
N GLN A 71 -3.13 7.23 -14.08
CA GLN A 71 -4.42 6.57 -13.78
C GLN A 71 -4.25 5.42 -12.79
N LEU A 72 -3.19 4.62 -12.94
CA LEU A 72 -2.90 3.52 -12.02
C LEU A 72 -2.64 4.04 -10.60
N ILE A 73 -1.74 5.01 -10.43
CA ILE A 73 -1.39 5.52 -9.10
C ILE A 73 -2.55 6.27 -8.44
N ASP A 74 -3.38 6.96 -9.21
CA ASP A 74 -4.57 7.63 -8.66
C ASP A 74 -5.60 6.62 -8.14
N ALA A 75 -5.81 5.52 -8.87
CA ALA A 75 -6.70 4.44 -8.46
C ALA A 75 -6.18 3.72 -7.20
N VAL A 76 -4.89 3.37 -7.18
CA VAL A 76 -4.26 2.70 -6.03
C VAL A 76 -4.22 3.60 -4.81
N ARG A 77 -3.94 4.90 -4.96
CA ARG A 77 -3.98 5.85 -3.84
C ARG A 77 -5.38 5.95 -3.24
N ALA A 78 -6.43 5.96 -4.08
CA ALA A 78 -7.80 5.98 -3.59
C ALA A 78 -8.15 4.70 -2.81
N GLU A 79 -7.69 3.53 -3.28
CA GLU A 79 -7.80 2.24 -2.58
C GLU A 79 -7.08 2.29 -1.23
N HIS A 80 -5.81 2.71 -1.21
CA HIS A 80 -5.00 2.81 0.01
C HIS A 80 -5.63 3.74 1.05
N MET A 81 -6.04 4.95 0.65
CA MET A 81 -6.69 5.91 1.54
C MET A 81 -7.99 5.36 2.13
N GLY A 82 -8.79 4.67 1.33
CA GLY A 82 -10.02 4.02 1.79
C GLY A 82 -9.74 2.95 2.85
N ASP A 83 -8.78 2.06 2.59
CA ASP A 83 -8.38 1.01 3.53
C ASP A 83 -7.81 1.57 4.84
N PHE A 84 -6.93 2.59 4.77
CA PHE A 84 -6.38 3.23 5.97
C PHE A 84 -7.44 3.94 6.80
N ALA A 85 -8.35 4.68 6.17
CA ALA A 85 -9.43 5.37 6.86
C ALA A 85 -10.36 4.38 7.58
N ASP A 86 -10.72 3.28 6.91
CA ASP A 86 -11.57 2.23 7.49
C ASP A 86 -10.85 1.44 8.61
N PHE A 87 -9.51 1.36 8.58
CA PHE A 87 -8.69 0.88 9.71
C PHE A 87 -8.44 1.92 10.81
N LEU A 88 -9.03 3.11 10.69
CA LEU A 88 -8.92 4.20 11.66
C LEU A 88 -7.49 4.75 11.80
N VAL A 89 -6.68 4.69 10.74
CA VAL A 89 -5.37 5.35 10.67
C VAL A 89 -5.60 6.82 10.32
N ASP A 90 -5.30 7.71 11.26
CA ASP A 90 -5.66 9.14 11.16
C ASP A 90 -4.45 9.98 10.75
N PHE A 91 -4.17 9.99 9.44
CA PHE A 91 -3.18 10.88 8.86
C PHE A 91 -3.67 12.33 8.87
N ASP A 92 -2.81 13.26 9.31
CA ASP A 92 -3.04 14.69 9.09
C ASP A 92 -2.84 15.06 7.61
N ASN A 93 -2.01 14.29 6.88
CA ASN A 93 -1.96 14.33 5.42
C ASN A 93 -1.57 13.00 4.77
N TYR A 94 -2.21 12.67 3.65
CA TYR A 94 -1.83 11.57 2.76
C TYR A 94 -1.65 12.10 1.34
N HIS A 95 -0.42 12.02 0.80
CA HIS A 95 -0.07 12.64 -0.48
C HIS A 95 0.46 11.61 -1.49
N SER A 96 1.32 12.02 -2.43
CA SER A 96 2.02 11.14 -3.37
C SER A 96 3.44 11.63 -3.61
N THR A 97 4.38 10.71 -3.86
CA THR A 97 5.71 11.06 -4.38
C THR A 97 5.64 11.63 -5.79
N HIS A 98 4.58 11.32 -6.56
CA HIS A 98 4.30 11.95 -7.86
C HIS A 98 3.52 13.26 -7.67
N SER A 99 4.16 14.26 -7.05
CA SER A 99 3.59 15.58 -6.78
C SER A 99 4.54 16.72 -7.14
N GLU A 100 3.97 17.91 -7.36
CA GLU A 100 4.74 19.13 -7.62
C GLU A 100 5.74 19.41 -6.50
N GLU A 101 5.28 19.35 -5.24
CA GLU A 101 6.13 19.60 -4.09
C GLU A 101 7.32 18.64 -4.03
N ASN A 102 7.10 17.36 -4.34
CA ASN A 102 8.18 16.38 -4.35
C ASN A 102 9.13 16.63 -5.52
N ARG A 103 8.64 16.98 -6.71
CA ARG A 103 9.50 17.29 -7.86
C ARG A 103 10.45 18.44 -7.56
N GLU A 104 9.91 19.53 -7.00
CA GLU A 104 10.69 20.69 -6.59
C GLU A 104 11.73 20.33 -5.52
N LEU A 105 11.34 19.59 -4.48
CA LEU A 105 12.22 19.21 -3.38
C LEU A 105 13.29 18.22 -3.81
N SER A 106 12.96 17.22 -4.63
CA SER A 106 13.92 16.27 -5.19
C SER A 106 14.95 16.98 -6.06
N SER A 107 14.50 17.87 -6.93
CA SER A 107 15.40 18.69 -7.75
C SER A 107 16.28 19.58 -6.88
N ALA A 108 15.72 20.27 -5.89
CA ALA A 108 16.47 21.17 -5.01
C ALA A 108 17.51 20.42 -4.16
N ILE A 109 17.16 19.26 -3.60
CA ILE A 109 18.08 18.41 -2.84
C ILE A 109 19.21 17.91 -3.75
N TYR A 110 18.88 17.37 -4.93
CA TYR A 110 19.88 16.93 -5.90
C TYR A 110 20.86 18.05 -6.27
N LEU A 111 20.34 19.24 -6.63
CA LEU A 111 21.17 20.38 -7.02
C LEU A 111 22.12 20.80 -5.89
N LYS A 112 21.64 20.87 -4.64
CA LYS A 112 22.49 21.14 -3.47
C LYS A 112 23.58 20.09 -3.28
N LEU A 113 23.24 18.81 -3.40
CA LEU A 113 24.20 17.71 -3.29
C LEU A 113 25.26 17.76 -4.41
N ARG A 114 24.83 18.05 -5.64
CA ARG A 114 25.71 18.19 -6.81
C ARG A 114 26.67 19.35 -6.64
N ASP A 115 26.14 20.52 -6.30
CA ASP A 115 26.91 21.76 -6.18
C ASP A 115 27.88 21.72 -4.99
N ALA A 116 27.58 20.92 -3.96
CA ALA A 116 28.48 20.59 -2.85
C ALA A 116 29.53 19.51 -3.19
N GLY A 117 29.48 18.88 -4.37
CA GLY A 117 30.43 17.88 -4.83
C GLY A 117 30.12 16.43 -4.42
N HIS A 118 28.93 16.17 -3.87
CA HIS A 118 28.49 14.85 -3.41
C HIS A 118 27.81 13.98 -4.49
N ILE A 119 27.78 14.45 -5.73
CA ILE A 119 27.31 13.68 -6.89
C ILE A 119 28.49 13.36 -7.80
N ASP A 120 28.62 12.10 -8.20
CA ASP A 120 29.57 11.60 -9.20
C ASP A 120 28.84 11.11 -10.45
N THR A 121 29.54 10.97 -11.57
CA THR A 121 28.98 10.42 -12.81
C THR A 121 29.95 9.43 -13.45
N ARG A 122 29.45 8.27 -13.88
CA ARG A 122 30.26 7.29 -14.64
C ARG A 122 29.42 6.47 -15.61
N PRO A 123 30.00 5.98 -16.72
CA PRO A 123 29.34 5.00 -17.56
C PRO A 123 29.13 3.69 -16.80
N VAL A 124 27.97 3.06 -17.01
CA VAL A 124 27.60 1.75 -16.48
C VAL A 124 27.14 0.90 -17.65
N THR A 125 27.67 -0.32 -17.76
CA THR A 125 27.20 -1.30 -18.73
C THR A 125 26.03 -2.08 -18.13
N GLN A 126 24.87 -2.03 -18.77
CA GLN A 126 23.66 -2.74 -18.35
C GLN A 126 23.01 -3.46 -19.51
N TYR A 127 22.15 -4.44 -19.20
CA TYR A 127 21.32 -5.07 -20.22
C TYR A 127 20.23 -4.13 -20.72
N PHE A 128 20.04 -4.14 -22.03
CA PHE A 128 19.05 -3.36 -22.75
C PHE A 128 18.15 -4.31 -23.54
N ASP A 129 16.85 -4.12 -23.41
CA ASP A 129 15.85 -4.80 -24.24
C ASP A 129 15.70 -4.05 -25.58
N PRO A 130 16.14 -4.64 -26.70
CA PRO A 130 16.05 -3.99 -28.00
C PRO A 130 14.63 -3.91 -28.57
N GLU A 131 13.68 -4.70 -28.07
CA GLU A 131 12.28 -4.64 -28.52
C GLU A 131 11.51 -3.58 -27.73
N LYS A 132 11.67 -3.54 -26.41
CA LYS A 132 11.04 -2.54 -25.54
C LYS A 132 11.79 -1.21 -25.49
N GLN A 133 12.99 -1.14 -26.06
CA GLN A 133 13.85 0.04 -26.08
C GLN A 133 14.11 0.61 -24.67
N MET A 134 14.39 -0.28 -23.70
CA MET A 134 14.62 0.12 -22.30
C MET A 134 15.75 -0.67 -21.66
N PHE A 135 16.42 -0.06 -20.68
CA PHE A 135 17.34 -0.77 -19.81
C PHE A 135 16.59 -1.68 -18.83
N LEU A 136 17.17 -2.84 -18.55
CA LEU A 136 16.57 -3.86 -17.69
C LEU A 136 17.22 -3.83 -16.31
N ALA A 137 16.40 -3.64 -15.28
CA ALA A 137 16.80 -3.94 -13.90
C ALA A 137 16.93 -5.47 -13.71
N ASP A 138 17.72 -5.88 -12.71
CA ASP A 138 18.05 -7.28 -12.41
C ASP A 138 16.83 -8.21 -12.36
N ARG A 139 15.73 -7.75 -11.73
CA ARG A 139 14.45 -8.48 -11.63
C ARG A 139 13.70 -8.64 -12.96
N PHE A 140 14.07 -7.90 -14.00
CA PHE A 140 13.49 -8.00 -15.34
C PHE A 140 14.40 -8.76 -16.31
N ILE A 141 15.44 -9.40 -15.79
CA ILE A 141 16.33 -10.28 -16.54
C ILE A 141 16.10 -11.69 -15.99
N LYS A 142 15.82 -12.64 -16.88
CA LYS A 142 15.73 -14.06 -16.55
C LYS A 142 16.73 -14.85 -17.38
N GLY A 143 17.20 -15.96 -16.85
CA GLY A 143 18.09 -16.86 -17.59
C GLY A 143 18.38 -18.13 -16.83
N THR A 144 19.42 -18.81 -17.25
CA THR A 144 19.90 -20.04 -16.62
C THR A 144 21.01 -19.73 -15.63
N CYS A 145 20.87 -20.24 -14.40
CA CYS A 145 21.84 -20.01 -13.33
C CYS A 145 23.25 -20.44 -13.76
N PRO A 146 24.27 -19.57 -13.63
CA PRO A 146 25.63 -19.90 -14.02
C PRO A 146 26.25 -21.02 -13.18
N LYS A 147 25.77 -21.22 -11.94
CA LYS A 147 26.31 -22.19 -10.99
C LYS A 147 25.67 -23.58 -11.10
N CYS A 148 24.35 -23.69 -11.00
CA CYS A 148 23.65 -24.99 -10.96
C CYS A 148 22.91 -25.36 -12.26
N GLY A 149 22.82 -24.44 -13.23
CA GLY A 149 22.14 -24.72 -14.51
C GLY A 149 20.62 -24.75 -14.45
N THR A 150 20.00 -24.37 -13.33
CA THR A 150 18.54 -24.20 -13.24
C THR A 150 18.10 -23.06 -14.14
N ALA A 151 17.11 -23.29 -15.00
CA ALA A 151 16.50 -22.29 -15.88
C ALA A 151 15.60 -21.31 -15.11
N ASP A 152 15.13 -20.24 -15.79
CA ASP A 152 14.15 -19.26 -15.29
C ASP A 152 14.51 -18.55 -13.97
N GLN A 153 15.81 -18.31 -13.75
CA GLN A 153 16.32 -17.58 -12.59
C GLN A 153 16.45 -16.09 -12.90
N TYR A 154 16.19 -15.23 -11.92
CA TYR A 154 16.33 -13.77 -12.05
C TYR A 154 17.81 -13.32 -11.97
N GLY A 155 18.04 -12.05 -12.31
CA GLY A 155 19.36 -11.46 -12.55
C GLY A 155 20.38 -11.54 -11.42
N ASP A 156 19.95 -11.44 -10.17
CA ASP A 156 20.84 -11.23 -9.02
C ASP A 156 21.01 -12.47 -8.14
N ASN A 157 20.08 -13.43 -8.21
CA ASN A 157 20.14 -14.65 -7.43
C ASN A 157 19.46 -15.86 -8.09
N CYS A 158 19.91 -17.06 -7.71
CA CYS A 158 19.26 -18.33 -8.04
C CYS A 158 18.43 -18.80 -6.84
N GLU A 159 17.12 -18.99 -7.04
CA GLU A 159 16.20 -19.51 -6.01
C GLU A 159 16.41 -21.00 -5.71
N ALA A 160 17.01 -21.75 -6.65
CA ALA A 160 17.25 -23.19 -6.47
C ALA A 160 18.51 -23.52 -5.64
N CYS A 161 19.61 -22.78 -5.83
CA CYS A 161 20.87 -23.05 -5.13
C CYS A 161 21.33 -21.93 -4.18
N GLY A 162 20.63 -20.80 -4.16
CA GLY A 162 20.95 -19.65 -3.30
C GLY A 162 22.17 -18.84 -3.73
N ALA A 163 22.79 -19.14 -4.88
CA ALA A 163 23.92 -18.37 -5.39
C ALA A 163 23.48 -16.96 -5.79
N THR A 164 24.34 -15.96 -5.52
CA THR A 164 24.25 -14.61 -6.06
C THR A 164 25.28 -14.41 -7.18
N TYR A 165 24.94 -13.56 -8.15
CA TYR A 165 25.77 -13.26 -9.31
C TYR A 165 25.36 -11.93 -9.93
N ALA A 166 26.21 -11.35 -10.77
CA ALA A 166 25.80 -10.25 -11.62
C ALA A 166 24.82 -10.77 -12.70
N PRO A 167 23.82 -9.98 -13.13
CA PRO A 167 22.90 -10.37 -14.20
C PRO A 167 23.62 -10.79 -15.48
N THR A 168 24.77 -10.17 -15.76
CA THR A 168 25.63 -10.48 -16.92
C THR A 168 26.23 -11.88 -16.89
N GLU A 169 26.19 -12.58 -15.76
CA GLU A 169 26.63 -13.97 -15.63
C GLU A 169 25.53 -14.99 -15.95
N LEU A 170 24.26 -14.58 -16.06
CA LEU A 170 23.19 -15.49 -16.48
C LEU A 170 23.47 -16.05 -17.87
N LYS A 171 23.30 -17.36 -18.03
CA LYS A 171 23.35 -18.02 -19.33
C LYS A 171 22.00 -17.85 -20.04
N ASP A 172 22.03 -17.65 -21.35
CA ASP A 172 20.85 -17.43 -22.18
C ASP A 172 19.89 -16.37 -21.60
N PRO A 173 20.37 -15.14 -21.31
CA PRO A 173 19.54 -14.12 -20.71
C PRO A 173 18.38 -13.75 -21.64
N LYS A 174 17.24 -13.46 -21.03
CA LYS A 174 15.99 -13.04 -21.64
C LYS A 174 15.39 -11.89 -20.86
N SER A 175 14.83 -10.93 -21.58
CA SER A 175 13.96 -9.92 -20.98
C SER A 175 12.73 -10.61 -20.42
N ALA A 176 12.44 -10.40 -19.13
CA ALA A 176 11.20 -10.86 -18.51
C ALA A 176 9.98 -10.05 -18.98
N ILE A 177 10.18 -8.99 -19.75
CA ILE A 177 9.15 -8.08 -20.24
C ILE A 177 8.70 -8.50 -21.65
N SER A 178 9.65 -8.65 -22.58
CA SER A 178 9.37 -8.99 -23.99
C SER A 178 9.68 -10.43 -24.37
N GLY A 179 10.55 -11.12 -23.64
CA GLY A 179 11.15 -12.38 -24.05
C GLY A 179 12.33 -12.23 -25.03
N ALA A 180 12.68 -11.01 -25.43
CA ALA A 180 13.83 -10.75 -26.30
C ALA A 180 15.16 -11.12 -25.61
N THR A 181 16.18 -11.46 -26.38
CA THR A 181 17.55 -11.58 -25.86
C THR A 181 18.10 -10.16 -25.62
N PRO A 182 18.43 -9.78 -24.37
CA PRO A 182 18.93 -8.46 -24.08
C PRO A 182 20.38 -8.30 -24.57
N VAL A 183 20.77 -7.07 -24.88
CA VAL A 183 22.13 -6.70 -25.32
C VAL A 183 22.79 -5.78 -24.30
N LEU A 184 24.10 -5.85 -24.16
CA LEU A 184 24.83 -4.92 -23.28
C LEU A 184 24.93 -3.55 -23.96
N LYS A 185 24.55 -2.50 -23.24
CA LYS A 185 24.77 -1.10 -23.62
C LYS A 185 25.35 -0.32 -22.46
N GLU A 186 26.13 0.71 -22.79
CA GLU A 186 26.63 1.66 -21.82
C GLU A 186 25.65 2.83 -21.67
N SER A 187 25.50 3.30 -20.43
CA SER A 187 24.70 4.46 -20.07
C SER A 187 25.42 5.28 -19.00
N LEU A 188 25.38 6.62 -19.10
CA LEU A 188 25.91 7.49 -18.04
C LEU A 188 24.94 7.49 -16.84
N HIS A 189 25.44 7.15 -15.65
CA HIS A 189 24.67 7.16 -14.41
C HIS A 189 25.24 8.15 -13.40
N TYR A 190 24.38 8.64 -12.52
CA TYR A 190 24.66 9.58 -11.44
C TYR A 190 24.67 8.84 -10.10
N PHE A 191 25.69 9.11 -9.30
CA PHE A 191 25.92 8.41 -8.05
C PHE A 191 26.02 9.39 -6.89
N PHE A 192 25.26 9.14 -5.83
CA PHE A 192 25.44 9.83 -4.56
C PHE A 192 26.67 9.26 -3.84
N LYS A 193 27.60 10.14 -3.47
CA LYS A 193 28.81 9.81 -2.72
C LYS A 193 28.50 9.61 -1.24
N LEU A 194 27.70 8.60 -0.93
CA LEU A 194 27.41 8.17 0.44
C LEU A 194 28.68 8.03 1.34
N PRO A 195 29.85 7.58 0.85
CA PRO A 195 31.08 7.54 1.65
C PRO A 195 31.52 8.89 2.23
N ASP A 196 31.19 10.01 1.59
CA ASP A 196 31.53 11.36 2.09
C ASP A 196 30.89 11.62 3.49
N PHE A 197 29.85 10.87 3.84
CA PHE A 197 29.06 11.04 5.06
C PHE A 197 29.34 9.96 6.12
N GLU A 198 30.32 9.06 5.89
CA GLU A 198 30.57 7.92 6.77
C GLU A 198 30.81 8.33 8.23
N ALA A 199 31.63 9.36 8.46
CA ALA A 199 31.93 9.84 9.82
C ALA A 199 30.67 10.38 10.54
N MET A 200 29.83 11.13 9.82
CA MET A 200 28.57 11.65 10.35
C MET A 200 27.60 10.50 10.68
N LEU A 201 27.48 9.51 9.79
CA LEU A 201 26.62 8.34 9.99
C LEU A 201 27.10 7.50 11.18
N LYS A 202 28.40 7.26 11.32
CA LYS A 202 28.99 6.56 12.49
C LYS A 202 28.64 7.26 13.81
N GLN A 203 28.62 8.59 13.83
CA GLN A 203 28.21 9.35 15.01
C GLN A 203 26.69 9.30 15.24
N TRP A 204 25.88 9.59 14.21
CA TRP A 204 24.43 9.70 14.33
C TRP A 204 23.78 8.36 14.69
N THR A 205 24.22 7.25 14.08
CA THR A 205 23.71 5.90 14.38
C THR A 205 23.97 5.47 15.83
N ARG A 206 24.89 6.15 16.55
CA ARG A 206 25.23 5.90 17.96
C ARG A 206 24.74 7.00 18.92
N SER A 207 23.95 7.97 18.45
CA SER A 207 23.47 9.07 19.28
C SER A 207 22.23 8.76 20.13
N GLY A 208 21.70 7.54 20.04
CA GLY A 208 20.39 7.15 20.61
C GLY A 208 19.20 7.33 19.67
N ALA A 209 19.44 7.73 18.41
CA ALA A 209 18.39 7.86 17.38
C ALA A 209 17.82 6.50 16.92
N LEU A 210 18.48 5.38 17.22
CA LEU A 210 18.13 4.06 16.74
C LEU A 210 17.96 3.08 17.91
N GLN A 211 17.12 2.06 17.70
CA GLN A 211 17.10 0.89 18.58
C GLN A 211 18.47 0.19 18.53
N GLU A 212 18.89 -0.39 19.66
CA GLU A 212 20.23 -0.95 19.83
C GLU A 212 20.55 -2.05 18.79
N SER A 213 19.60 -2.94 18.51
CA SER A 213 19.77 -3.99 17.49
C SER A 213 20.01 -3.43 16.09
N VAL A 214 19.35 -2.32 15.74
CA VAL A 214 19.50 -1.62 14.47
C VAL A 214 20.87 -0.94 14.40
N ALA A 215 21.25 -0.19 15.44
CA ALA A 215 22.55 0.47 15.51
C ALA A 215 23.71 -0.53 15.40
N ASN A 216 23.59 -1.69 16.04
CA ASN A 216 24.58 -2.76 15.95
C ASN A 216 24.67 -3.32 14.54
N LYS A 217 23.53 -3.55 13.87
CA LYS A 217 23.54 -4.04 12.49
C LYS A 217 24.17 -3.05 11.51
N LEU A 218 23.89 -1.76 11.67
CA LEU A 218 24.46 -0.71 10.82
C LEU A 218 25.97 -0.53 11.02
N ALA A 219 26.49 -0.79 12.22
CA ALA A 219 27.93 -0.73 12.46
C ALA A 219 28.69 -1.75 11.59
N GLU A 220 28.16 -2.96 11.40
CA GLU A 220 28.75 -3.96 10.49
C GLU A 220 28.86 -3.42 9.05
N TRP A 221 27.85 -2.67 8.59
CA TRP A 221 27.83 -2.09 7.24
C TRP A 221 28.78 -0.90 7.12
N LEU A 222 28.83 -0.04 8.14
CA LEU A 222 29.73 1.12 8.18
C LEU A 222 31.21 0.71 8.31
N ASP A 223 31.51 -0.41 8.95
CA ASP A 223 32.88 -0.92 9.07
C ASP A 223 33.36 -1.64 7.80
N SER A 224 32.43 -2.16 6.99
CA SER A 224 32.74 -2.79 5.70
C SER A 224 33.07 -1.79 4.59
N GLY A 225 32.87 -0.48 4.85
CA GLY A 225 33.03 0.60 3.89
C GLY A 225 31.76 0.84 3.08
N LEU A 226 31.32 2.10 3.04
CA LEU A 226 30.15 2.50 2.25
C LEU A 226 30.50 2.54 0.75
N GLN A 227 29.51 2.29 -0.10
CA GLN A 227 29.64 2.44 -1.55
C GLN A 227 28.86 3.65 -2.05
N GLN A 228 29.29 4.23 -3.16
CA GLN A 228 28.47 5.21 -3.85
C GLN A 228 27.18 4.56 -4.36
N TRP A 229 26.07 5.30 -4.31
CA TRP A 229 24.75 4.76 -4.60
C TRP A 229 24.18 5.34 -5.90
N ASP A 230 23.70 4.48 -6.80
CA ASP A 230 23.15 4.90 -8.09
C ASP A 230 21.75 5.53 -7.93
N ILE A 231 21.68 6.84 -8.17
CA ILE A 231 20.47 7.65 -8.01
C ILE A 231 19.73 7.87 -9.33
N SER A 232 20.16 7.28 -10.43
CA SER A 232 19.63 7.57 -11.77
C SER A 232 19.08 6.35 -12.50
N ARG A 233 18.07 6.55 -13.33
CA ARG A 233 17.48 5.55 -14.24
C ARG A 233 17.28 6.18 -15.61
N ASP A 234 17.42 5.37 -16.65
CA ASP A 234 17.23 5.79 -18.03
C ASP A 234 15.76 5.81 -18.44
N ALA A 235 15.42 6.69 -19.39
CA ALA A 235 14.17 6.60 -20.14
C ALA A 235 14.03 5.25 -20.87
N PRO A 236 12.80 4.71 -21.03
CA PRO A 236 11.55 5.17 -20.43
C PRO A 236 11.48 4.87 -18.93
N TYR A 237 11.05 5.85 -18.13
CA TYR A 237 10.87 5.73 -16.69
C TYR A 237 9.73 6.63 -16.22
N PHE A 238 8.88 6.11 -15.32
CA PHE A 238 7.87 6.92 -14.65
C PHE A 238 8.47 7.50 -13.36
N GLY A 239 8.83 8.78 -13.40
CA GLY A 239 9.51 9.48 -12.32
C GLY A 239 9.84 10.93 -12.69
N PHE A 240 10.69 11.57 -11.88
CA PHE A 240 11.16 12.92 -12.16
C PHE A 240 12.46 12.92 -12.96
N GLU A 241 12.51 13.72 -14.02
CA GLU A 241 13.72 13.95 -14.80
C GLU A 241 14.78 14.69 -13.95
N ILE A 242 16.03 14.28 -14.06
CA ILE A 242 17.16 14.87 -13.35
C ILE A 242 17.48 16.23 -14.00
N PRO A 243 17.53 17.34 -13.24
CA PRO A 243 17.94 18.63 -13.77
C PRO A 243 19.28 18.56 -14.51
N ASP A 244 19.34 19.20 -15.68
CA ASP A 244 20.51 19.25 -16.56
C ASP A 244 20.97 17.89 -17.13
N ALA A 245 20.12 16.85 -17.09
CA ALA A 245 20.42 15.51 -17.58
C ALA A 245 19.27 14.90 -18.40
N PRO A 246 19.09 15.32 -19.68
CA PRO A 246 17.97 14.88 -20.50
C PRO A 246 17.87 13.35 -20.64
N GLY A 247 16.66 12.81 -20.47
CA GLY A 247 16.39 11.37 -20.54
C GLY A 247 16.87 10.57 -19.33
N LYS A 248 17.34 11.23 -18.27
CA LYS A 248 17.72 10.61 -17.00
C LYS A 248 16.71 10.96 -15.94
N TYR A 249 16.31 9.99 -15.15
CA TYR A 249 15.30 10.11 -14.11
C TYR A 249 15.89 9.76 -12.75
N PHE A 250 15.39 10.38 -11.69
CA PHE A 250 15.72 9.95 -10.34
C PHE A 250 15.25 8.52 -10.12
N TYR A 251 16.12 7.70 -9.54
CA TYR A 251 15.72 6.42 -9.02
C TYR A 251 14.74 6.63 -7.86
N VAL A 252 13.64 5.87 -7.83
CA VAL A 252 12.56 5.99 -6.83
C VAL A 252 13.07 6.14 -5.39
N TRP A 253 14.12 5.43 -4.99
CA TRP A 253 14.63 5.51 -3.62
C TRP A 253 15.32 6.85 -3.27
N LEU A 254 15.58 7.73 -4.25
CA LEU A 254 15.96 9.12 -4.00
C LEU A 254 14.74 9.98 -3.70
N ASP A 255 13.68 9.89 -4.51
CA ASP A 255 12.51 10.77 -4.37
C ASP A 255 11.48 10.27 -3.34
N ALA A 256 11.46 8.97 -3.03
CA ALA A 256 10.55 8.37 -2.06
C ALA A 256 10.69 8.97 -0.66
N PRO A 257 11.87 9.01 0.01
CA PRO A 257 11.97 9.63 1.32
C PRO A 257 11.76 11.16 1.29
N ILE A 258 11.98 11.82 0.14
CA ILE A 258 11.64 13.24 -0.03
C ILE A 258 10.12 13.43 -0.05
N GLY A 259 9.36 12.39 -0.40
CA GLY A 259 7.90 12.33 -0.26
C GLY A 259 7.40 12.65 1.15
N TYR A 260 8.17 12.36 2.20
CA TYR A 260 7.85 12.79 3.57
C TYR A 260 7.82 14.33 3.69
N MET A 261 8.84 14.98 3.12
CA MET A 261 8.94 16.44 3.07
C MET A 261 7.82 17.02 2.21
N ALA A 262 7.58 16.44 1.03
CA ALA A 262 6.55 16.89 0.10
C ALA A 262 5.14 16.80 0.69
N SER A 263 4.81 15.68 1.33
CA SER A 263 3.52 15.51 2.02
C SER A 263 3.34 16.55 3.13
N PHE A 264 4.39 16.84 3.91
CA PHE A 264 4.33 17.88 4.93
C PHE A 264 4.25 19.30 4.35
N LYS A 265 4.99 19.60 3.26
CA LYS A 265 4.94 20.89 2.56
C LYS A 265 3.52 21.16 2.01
N ASN A 266 2.91 20.14 1.40
CA ASN A 266 1.53 20.19 0.94
C ASN A 266 0.53 20.47 2.08
N LEU A 267 0.76 19.88 3.26
CA LEU A 267 -0.07 20.15 4.44
C LEU A 267 0.10 21.59 4.95
N CYS A 268 1.34 22.08 5.05
CA CYS A 268 1.64 23.44 5.50
C CYS A 268 0.94 24.50 4.63
N ALA A 269 0.87 24.27 3.30
CA ALA A 269 0.14 25.16 2.39
C ALA A 269 -1.36 25.29 2.72
N ARG A 270 -1.94 24.31 3.42
CA ARG A 270 -3.37 24.28 3.83
C ARG A 270 -3.60 24.58 5.32
N ARG A 271 -2.54 24.61 6.13
CA ARG A 271 -2.59 24.74 7.59
C ARG A 271 -1.60 25.83 8.04
N PRO A 272 -2.02 27.12 8.07
CA PRO A 272 -1.12 28.26 8.33
C PRO A 272 -0.41 28.26 9.69
N GLU A 273 -0.86 27.46 10.65
CA GLU A 273 -0.19 27.27 11.94
C GLU A 273 0.99 26.28 11.88
N LEU A 274 1.16 25.58 10.75
CA LEU A 274 2.30 24.74 10.46
C LEU A 274 3.28 25.50 9.54
N ASP A 275 4.56 25.36 9.83
CA ASP A 275 5.65 25.95 9.06
C ASP A 275 6.64 24.87 8.65
N PHE A 276 6.99 24.82 7.37
CA PHE A 276 7.84 23.77 6.82
C PHE A 276 9.25 23.83 7.43
N ASP A 277 9.84 25.03 7.50
CA ASP A 277 11.20 25.25 7.97
C ASP A 277 11.31 25.03 9.49
N ALA A 278 10.26 25.32 10.26
CA ALA A 278 10.20 24.99 11.69
C ALA A 278 10.35 23.49 11.99
N PHE A 279 10.05 22.60 11.03
CA PHE A 279 10.23 21.15 11.19
C PHE A 279 11.47 20.64 10.44
N TRP A 280 11.73 21.10 9.22
CA TRP A 280 12.79 20.56 8.34
C TRP A 280 14.09 21.37 8.32
N GLY A 281 14.08 22.62 8.79
CA GLY A 281 15.28 23.45 8.88
C GLY A 281 16.38 22.80 9.71
N LYS A 282 17.65 23.04 9.35
CA LYS A 282 18.82 22.41 9.98
C LYS A 282 18.84 22.54 11.51
N ASP A 283 18.43 23.69 12.02
CA ASP A 283 18.42 24.04 13.45
C ASP A 283 17.03 23.86 14.09
N SER A 284 16.13 23.12 13.44
CA SER A 284 14.79 22.83 13.95
C SER A 284 14.84 22.20 15.34
N GLY A 285 14.03 22.72 16.26
CA GLY A 285 13.79 22.14 17.58
C GLY A 285 12.63 21.15 17.64
N ALA A 286 11.95 20.89 16.51
CA ALA A 286 10.89 19.87 16.45
C ALA A 286 11.47 18.46 16.60
N GLU A 287 10.64 17.42 16.67
CA GLU A 287 11.07 16.03 16.64
C GLU A 287 10.60 15.39 15.33
N LEU A 288 11.44 14.59 14.67
CA LEU A 288 11.10 13.87 13.43
C LEU A 288 11.27 12.36 13.64
N TYR A 289 10.17 11.62 13.53
CA TYR A 289 10.14 10.18 13.72
C TYR A 289 9.66 9.46 12.45
N HIS A 290 10.42 8.45 12.03
CA HIS A 290 10.01 7.54 10.95
C HIS A 290 9.74 6.16 11.54
N PHE A 291 8.53 5.65 11.37
CA PHE A 291 8.20 4.24 11.62
C PHE A 291 8.39 3.46 10.34
N ILE A 292 9.20 2.41 10.39
CA ILE A 292 9.62 1.65 9.21
C ILE A 292 9.76 0.16 9.49
N GLY A 293 9.53 -0.66 8.46
CA GLY A 293 9.94 -2.06 8.43
C GLY A 293 11.47 -2.26 8.45
N LYS A 294 11.90 -3.42 8.97
CA LYS A 294 13.34 -3.77 9.07
C LYS A 294 14.07 -3.93 7.73
N ASP A 295 13.33 -4.11 6.64
CA ASP A 295 13.84 -4.27 5.27
C ASP A 295 14.34 -2.95 4.66
N ILE A 296 13.82 -1.81 5.12
CA ILE A 296 14.14 -0.49 4.55
C ILE A 296 15.04 0.37 5.45
N VAL A 297 15.62 -0.24 6.50
CA VAL A 297 16.53 0.41 7.46
C VAL A 297 17.74 1.01 6.77
N ASN A 298 18.34 0.31 5.80
CA ASN A 298 19.52 0.81 5.10
C ASN A 298 19.26 2.20 4.48
N PHE A 299 18.13 2.33 3.77
CA PHE A 299 17.73 3.58 3.16
C PHE A 299 17.49 4.69 4.19
N HIS A 300 16.77 4.39 5.27
CA HIS A 300 16.38 5.40 6.27
C HIS A 300 17.49 5.78 7.24
N ALA A 301 18.47 4.89 7.46
CA ALA A 301 19.51 5.09 8.47
C ALA A 301 20.88 5.46 7.87
N LEU A 302 21.11 5.20 6.57
CA LEU A 302 22.35 5.57 5.89
C LEU A 302 22.11 6.61 4.80
N PHE A 303 21.31 6.25 3.80
CA PHE A 303 21.13 7.09 2.62
C PHE A 303 20.39 8.40 2.92
N TRP A 304 19.25 8.30 3.60
CA TRP A 304 18.37 9.44 3.88
C TRP A 304 19.01 10.51 4.78
N PRO A 305 19.62 10.18 5.95
CA PRO A 305 20.26 11.18 6.79
C PRO A 305 21.47 11.84 6.09
N ALA A 306 22.18 11.11 5.23
CA ALA A 306 23.28 11.64 4.44
C ALA A 306 22.80 12.65 3.38
N MET A 307 21.72 12.35 2.66
CA MET A 307 21.11 13.30 1.73
C MET A 307 20.65 14.58 2.43
N LEU A 308 19.98 14.44 3.57
CA LEU A 308 19.49 15.58 4.35
C LEU A 308 20.65 16.46 4.83
N GLU A 309 21.70 15.85 5.40
CA GLU A 309 22.89 16.58 5.85
C GLU A 309 23.55 17.34 4.69
N GLY A 310 23.79 16.65 3.56
CA GLY A 310 24.42 17.25 2.39
C GLY A 310 23.58 18.37 1.74
N ALA A 311 22.25 18.32 1.88
CA ALA A 311 21.34 19.35 1.40
C ALA A 311 21.01 20.45 2.45
N GLY A 312 21.64 20.40 3.62
CA GLY A 312 21.49 21.40 4.67
C GLY A 312 20.14 21.35 5.40
N TYR A 313 19.52 20.17 5.50
CA TYR A 313 18.33 19.92 6.31
C TYR A 313 18.66 19.20 7.61
N ARG A 314 17.73 19.19 8.56
CA ARG A 314 17.86 18.35 9.75
C ARG A 314 17.74 16.86 9.43
N LYS A 315 18.27 16.02 10.32
CA LYS A 315 18.15 14.55 10.27
C LYS A 315 16.98 14.06 11.13
N PRO A 316 16.52 12.81 10.94
CA PRO A 316 15.51 12.22 11.83
C PRO A 316 15.99 12.23 13.29
N THR A 317 15.05 12.51 14.21
CA THR A 317 15.27 12.41 15.66
C THR A 317 15.38 10.95 16.09
N ALA A 318 14.50 10.08 15.58
CA ALA A 318 14.68 8.64 15.69
C ALA A 318 14.02 7.85 14.56
N LEU A 319 14.54 6.64 14.32
CA LEU A 319 13.88 5.61 13.51
C LEU A 319 13.28 4.56 14.43
N ASN A 320 11.99 4.29 14.25
CA ASN A 320 11.23 3.31 15.02
C ASN A 320 10.97 2.09 14.15
N VAL A 321 11.86 1.11 14.23
CA VAL A 321 11.85 -0.07 13.36
C VAL A 321 11.01 -1.19 13.95
N HIS A 322 10.20 -1.88 13.14
CA HIS A 322 9.48 -3.08 13.53
C HIS A 322 9.86 -4.31 12.68
N GLY A 323 9.55 -5.50 13.19
CA GLY A 323 9.74 -6.75 12.45
C GLY A 323 8.63 -7.05 11.44
N TYR A 324 8.69 -8.22 10.81
CA TYR A 324 7.67 -8.69 9.89
C TYR A 324 6.43 -9.19 10.63
N LEU A 325 5.31 -9.23 9.91
CA LEU A 325 4.14 -9.97 10.34
C LEU A 325 4.20 -11.42 9.81
N THR A 326 3.97 -12.38 10.70
CA THR A 326 3.64 -13.77 10.33
C THR A 326 2.17 -14.07 10.64
N VAL A 327 1.61 -15.08 10.00
CA VAL A 327 0.26 -15.59 10.29
C VAL A 327 0.37 -17.07 10.60
N ASN A 328 -0.07 -17.46 11.81
CA ASN A 328 0.07 -18.82 12.35
C ASN A 328 1.51 -19.37 12.25
N GLY A 329 2.50 -18.56 12.61
CA GLY A 329 3.93 -18.88 12.60
C GLY A 329 4.57 -18.97 11.21
N GLN A 330 3.83 -18.62 10.15
CA GLN A 330 4.32 -18.68 8.77
C GLN A 330 4.45 -17.30 8.14
N LYS A 331 5.48 -17.11 7.32
CA LYS A 331 5.59 -15.93 6.46
C LYS A 331 4.33 -15.82 5.61
N MET A 332 3.75 -14.62 5.52
CA MET A 332 2.59 -14.37 4.66
C MET A 332 2.93 -14.80 3.23
N SER A 333 2.08 -15.63 2.64
CA SER A 333 2.28 -16.13 1.29
C SER A 333 0.95 -16.27 0.58
N LYS A 334 0.97 -16.01 -0.72
CA LYS A 334 -0.22 -16.15 -1.56
C LYS A 334 -0.69 -17.62 -1.60
N SER A 335 0.22 -18.56 -1.78
CA SER A 335 -0.12 -19.98 -1.95
C SER A 335 -0.72 -20.64 -0.72
N ARG A 336 -0.45 -20.15 0.49
CA ARG A 336 -0.98 -20.73 1.74
C ARG A 336 -2.21 -19.99 2.28
N GLY A 337 -2.73 -18.99 1.55
CA GLY A 337 -3.87 -18.18 2.00
C GLY A 337 -3.57 -17.33 3.25
N THR A 338 -2.29 -17.14 3.59
CA THR A 338 -1.85 -16.33 4.74
C THR A 338 -1.57 -14.88 4.37
N PHE A 339 -1.68 -14.54 3.09
CA PHE A 339 -1.64 -13.16 2.63
C PHE A 339 -3.07 -12.61 2.61
N VAL A 340 -3.37 -11.73 3.57
CA VAL A 340 -4.70 -11.13 3.75
C VAL A 340 -4.60 -9.64 3.42
N LYS A 341 -5.39 -9.16 2.44
CA LYS A 341 -5.48 -7.73 2.13
C LYS A 341 -6.21 -6.98 3.25
N ALA A 342 -5.94 -5.69 3.39
CA ALA A 342 -6.61 -4.84 4.37
C ALA A 342 -8.14 -4.80 4.11
N ARG A 343 -8.56 -4.56 2.86
CA ARG A 343 -9.98 -4.63 2.48
C ARG A 343 -10.64 -5.96 2.84
N THR A 344 -10.04 -7.09 2.48
CA THR A 344 -10.58 -8.43 2.81
C THR A 344 -10.78 -8.59 4.31
N TYR A 345 -9.88 -8.07 5.16
CA TYR A 345 -10.10 -8.10 6.61
C TYR A 345 -11.35 -7.29 7.02
N LEU A 346 -11.47 -6.05 6.53
CA LEU A 346 -12.53 -5.12 6.89
C LEU A 346 -13.93 -5.62 6.50
N ASP A 347 -14.03 -6.40 5.43
CA ASP A 347 -15.29 -6.99 4.98
C ASP A 347 -15.82 -8.07 5.95
N HIS A 348 -14.97 -8.59 6.85
CA HIS A 348 -15.34 -9.64 7.81
C HIS A 348 -15.24 -9.24 9.27
N LEU A 349 -14.29 -8.36 9.64
CA LEU A 349 -13.91 -8.10 11.02
C LEU A 349 -13.75 -6.59 11.31
N ASP A 350 -14.05 -6.20 12.54
CA ASP A 350 -13.87 -4.82 13.00
C ASP A 350 -12.36 -4.51 13.11
N PRO A 351 -11.88 -3.37 12.57
CA PRO A 351 -10.46 -2.99 12.62
C PRO A 351 -9.88 -2.91 14.03
N GLU A 352 -10.69 -2.55 15.04
CA GLU A 352 -10.21 -2.42 16.42
C GLU A 352 -9.76 -3.75 17.02
N TYR A 353 -10.27 -4.87 16.52
CA TYR A 353 -9.81 -6.19 16.93
C TYR A 353 -8.32 -6.36 16.57
N LEU A 354 -7.95 -6.07 15.33
CA LEU A 354 -6.55 -6.18 14.89
C LEU A 354 -5.67 -5.16 15.58
N ARG A 355 -6.16 -3.91 15.72
CA ARG A 355 -5.43 -2.84 16.42
C ARG A 355 -5.08 -3.26 17.84
N TYR A 356 -6.05 -3.80 18.58
CA TYR A 356 -5.81 -4.33 19.92
C TYR A 356 -4.81 -5.47 19.93
N TYR A 357 -4.97 -6.44 19.03
CA TYR A 357 -4.09 -7.59 19.01
C TYR A 357 -2.64 -7.19 18.73
N TYR A 358 -2.40 -6.29 17.76
CA TYR A 358 -1.07 -5.73 17.51
C TYR A 358 -0.53 -4.97 18.73
N ALA A 359 -1.32 -4.10 19.35
CA ALA A 359 -0.92 -3.40 20.57
C ALA A 359 -0.52 -4.37 21.69
N SER A 360 -1.21 -5.51 21.82
CA SER A 360 -0.94 -6.50 22.85
C SER A 360 0.36 -7.30 22.64
N LYS A 361 0.97 -7.21 21.45
CA LYS A 361 2.17 -7.96 21.07
C LYS A 361 3.38 -7.07 20.80
N LEU A 362 3.17 -5.86 20.25
CA LEU A 362 4.23 -4.91 19.91
C LEU A 362 5.03 -4.45 21.14
N GLY A 363 6.35 -4.68 21.10
CA GLY A 363 7.30 -4.21 22.11
C GLY A 363 8.30 -3.18 21.57
N ARG A 364 9.33 -2.87 22.37
CA ARG A 364 10.38 -1.89 22.03
C ARG A 364 11.37 -2.38 20.95
N GLY A 365 11.51 -3.71 20.86
CA GLY A 365 12.48 -4.38 19.99
C GLY A 365 12.04 -4.46 18.54
N VAL A 366 12.96 -4.93 17.69
CA VAL A 366 12.70 -5.23 16.27
C VAL A 366 12.42 -6.72 16.13
N GLU A 367 11.24 -7.13 16.58
CA GLU A 367 10.82 -8.53 16.63
C GLU A 367 9.68 -8.77 15.63
N ASP A 368 9.65 -9.97 15.04
CA ASP A 368 8.55 -10.37 14.17
C ASP A 368 7.31 -10.65 15.03
N LEU A 369 6.15 -10.20 14.56
CA LEU A 369 4.87 -10.36 15.25
C LEU A 369 4.07 -11.46 14.59
N ASP A 370 3.61 -12.43 15.39
CA ASP A 370 2.73 -13.49 14.89
C ASP A 370 1.25 -13.20 15.14
N LEU A 371 0.48 -13.15 14.05
CA LEU A 371 -0.98 -13.21 14.06
C LEU A 371 -1.40 -14.68 14.08
N ASN A 372 -1.44 -15.26 15.28
CA ASN A 372 -2.09 -16.54 15.51
C ASN A 372 -3.60 -16.31 15.59
N LEU A 373 -4.35 -16.87 14.65
CA LEU A 373 -5.78 -16.56 14.50
C LEU A 373 -6.65 -17.08 15.65
N GLU A 374 -6.26 -18.19 16.29
CA GLU A 374 -6.96 -18.71 17.46
C GLU A 374 -6.69 -17.83 18.70
N ASP A 375 -5.42 -17.49 18.94
CA ASP A 375 -5.03 -16.55 19.99
C ASP A 375 -5.68 -15.18 19.78
N PHE A 376 -5.74 -14.70 18.53
CA PHE A 376 -6.41 -13.46 18.16
C PHE A 376 -7.87 -13.41 18.62
N VAL A 377 -8.65 -14.44 18.31
CA VAL A 377 -10.05 -14.54 18.74
C VAL A 377 -10.15 -14.58 20.26
N GLN A 378 -9.35 -15.42 20.92
CA GLN A 378 -9.41 -15.58 22.37
C GLN A 378 -9.00 -14.31 23.10
N LYS A 379 -7.91 -13.68 22.68
CA LYS A 379 -7.33 -12.48 23.30
C LYS A 379 -8.29 -11.30 23.22
N VAL A 380 -8.83 -11.00 22.04
CA VAL A 380 -9.78 -9.89 21.86
C VAL A 380 -11.07 -10.14 22.64
N ASN A 381 -11.63 -11.35 22.54
CA ASN A 381 -12.86 -11.69 23.25
C ASN A 381 -12.74 -11.67 24.77
N SER A 382 -11.60 -12.12 25.29
CA SER A 382 -11.32 -12.12 26.73
C SER A 382 -11.10 -10.70 27.23
N ASP A 383 -10.17 -9.97 26.63
CA ASP A 383 -9.71 -8.70 27.19
C ASP A 383 -10.70 -7.56 26.90
N LEU A 384 -11.18 -7.40 25.67
CA LEU A 384 -12.06 -6.27 25.34
C LEU A 384 -13.49 -6.52 25.78
N VAL A 385 -14.08 -7.65 25.36
CA VAL A 385 -15.48 -7.96 25.67
C VAL A 385 -15.62 -8.49 27.09
N GLY A 386 -14.78 -9.44 27.48
CA GLY A 386 -14.87 -10.13 28.78
C GLY A 386 -14.42 -9.29 29.99
N LYS A 387 -13.48 -8.35 29.80
CA LYS A 387 -12.96 -7.53 30.91
C LYS A 387 -13.40 -6.06 30.80
N VAL A 388 -12.99 -5.35 29.76
CA VAL A 388 -13.17 -3.87 29.70
C VAL A 388 -14.64 -3.49 29.52
N VAL A 389 -15.26 -3.90 28.41
CA VAL A 389 -16.65 -3.56 28.09
C VAL A 389 -17.63 -4.17 29.10
N ASN A 390 -17.28 -5.32 29.68
CA ASN A 390 -18.07 -5.98 30.71
C ASN A 390 -18.28 -5.12 31.97
N ILE A 391 -17.32 -4.25 32.33
CA ILE A 391 -17.46 -3.33 33.47
C ILE A 391 -18.62 -2.35 33.21
N ALA A 392 -18.65 -1.73 32.03
CA ALA A 392 -19.72 -0.80 31.68
C ALA A 392 -21.07 -1.52 31.62
N SER A 393 -21.14 -2.67 30.93
CA SER A 393 -22.39 -3.40 30.71
C SER A 393 -23.04 -3.87 32.03
N ARG A 394 -22.24 -4.36 32.98
CA ARG A 394 -22.75 -4.88 34.26
C ARG A 394 -23.11 -3.78 35.28
N CYS A 395 -22.60 -2.56 35.11
CA CYS A 395 -22.86 -1.44 36.02
C CYS A 395 -23.96 -0.50 35.49
N ALA A 396 -23.98 -0.21 34.19
CA ALA A 396 -24.83 0.83 33.61
C ALA A 396 -26.33 0.60 33.84
N GLY A 397 -26.79 -0.66 33.76
CA GLY A 397 -28.20 -1.01 33.98
C GLY A 397 -28.70 -0.68 35.39
N PHE A 398 -27.83 -0.82 36.42
CA PHE A 398 -28.18 -0.49 37.80
C PHE A 398 -28.24 1.03 38.02
N ILE A 399 -27.37 1.80 37.36
CA ILE A 399 -27.42 3.28 37.43
C ILE A 399 -28.71 3.80 36.78
N HIS A 400 -29.05 3.31 35.59
CA HIS A 400 -30.26 3.71 34.88
C HIS A 400 -31.55 3.38 35.64
N LYS A 401 -31.70 2.13 36.08
CA LYS A 401 -32.90 1.70 36.82
C LYS A 401 -33.01 2.33 38.20
N GLY A 402 -31.86 2.60 38.82
CA GLY A 402 -31.78 2.94 40.23
C GLY A 402 -31.72 4.41 40.55
N ASN A 403 -31.21 5.23 39.63
CA ASN A 403 -31.07 6.67 39.83
C ASN A 403 -31.25 7.43 38.50
N ALA A 404 -32.15 6.96 37.63
CA ALA A 404 -32.47 7.57 36.33
C ALA A 404 -31.24 7.87 35.44
N GLY A 405 -30.17 7.09 35.57
CA GLY A 405 -28.95 7.25 34.78
C GLY A 405 -27.95 8.26 35.35
N VAL A 406 -28.22 8.85 36.52
CA VAL A 406 -27.34 9.80 37.18
C VAL A 406 -26.34 9.08 38.07
N LEU A 407 -25.04 9.27 37.82
CA LEU A 407 -23.96 8.79 38.68
C LEU A 407 -23.93 9.56 40.00
N VAL A 408 -23.79 8.84 41.11
CA VAL A 408 -23.55 9.43 42.43
C VAL A 408 -22.06 9.69 42.64
N GLY A 409 -21.72 10.81 43.29
CA GLY A 409 -20.35 11.11 43.70
C GLY A 409 -19.95 10.31 44.94
N ALA A 410 -19.42 9.10 44.76
CA ALA A 410 -18.93 8.26 45.85
C ALA A 410 -17.64 7.53 45.46
N ASP A 411 -16.78 7.29 46.44
CA ASP A 411 -15.56 6.48 46.31
C ASP A 411 -15.57 5.35 47.35
N PRO A 412 -16.37 4.28 47.12
CA PRO A 412 -16.45 3.15 48.04
C PRO A 412 -15.18 2.29 48.08
N ALA A 413 -14.18 2.54 47.24
CA ALA A 413 -12.92 1.80 47.22
C ALA A 413 -11.71 2.71 46.90
N PRO A 414 -11.32 3.59 47.85
CA PRO A 414 -10.27 4.59 47.62
C PRO A 414 -8.92 3.99 47.20
N GLU A 415 -8.55 2.84 47.75
CA GLU A 415 -7.30 2.14 47.39
C GLU A 415 -7.30 1.63 45.94
N LEU A 416 -8.45 1.15 45.46
CA LEU A 416 -8.59 0.70 44.07
C LEU A 416 -8.51 1.90 43.11
N LEU A 417 -9.19 2.99 43.45
CA LEU A 417 -9.15 4.22 42.66
C LEU A 417 -7.74 4.83 42.64
N ALA A 418 -7.05 4.85 43.78
CA ALA A 418 -5.67 5.31 43.87
C ALA A 418 -4.76 4.52 42.93
N ALA A 419 -4.87 3.18 42.92
CA ALA A 419 -4.04 2.37 42.05
C ALA A 419 -4.28 2.58 40.55
N PHE A 420 -5.51 2.89 40.14
CA PHE A 420 -5.81 3.28 38.75
C PHE A 420 -5.13 4.61 38.38
N ARG A 421 -5.15 5.59 39.28
CA ARG A 421 -4.49 6.89 39.09
C ARG A 421 -2.97 6.75 39.06
N GLU A 422 -2.41 5.95 39.96
CA GLU A 422 -0.98 5.71 40.11
C GLU A 422 -0.37 4.90 38.95
N ALA A 423 -1.19 4.14 38.21
CA ALA A 423 -0.74 3.40 37.03
C ALA A 423 -0.53 4.30 35.80
N ALA A 424 -1.19 5.46 35.73
CA ALA A 424 -1.18 6.31 34.53
C ALA A 424 0.23 6.74 34.06
N PRO A 425 1.20 7.09 34.94
CA PRO A 425 2.57 7.39 34.52
C PRO A 425 3.29 6.18 33.89
N GLY A 426 3.09 4.98 34.42
CA GLY A 426 3.71 3.75 33.90
C GLY A 426 3.17 3.39 32.51
N ILE A 427 1.86 3.47 32.33
CA ILE A 427 1.20 3.23 31.04
C ILE A 427 1.64 4.31 30.02
N ALA A 428 1.74 5.57 30.44
CA ALA A 428 2.20 6.65 29.58
C ALA A 428 3.66 6.45 29.12
N GLU A 429 4.56 6.02 30.02
CA GLU A 429 5.95 5.72 29.66
C GLU A 429 6.04 4.53 28.70
N ALA A 430 5.21 3.50 28.89
CA ALA A 430 5.12 2.37 27.97
C ALA A 430 4.69 2.80 26.57
N TYR A 431 3.67 3.66 26.42
CA TYR A 431 3.29 4.25 25.13
C TYR A 431 4.42 5.10 24.52
N GLU A 432 5.02 6.01 25.29
CA GLU A 432 6.12 6.87 24.83
C GLU A 432 7.29 6.04 24.26
N ALA A 433 7.67 4.99 25.00
CA ALA A 433 8.74 4.07 24.64
C ALA A 433 8.37 3.03 23.57
N ARG A 434 7.11 3.03 23.09
CA ARG A 434 6.54 2.06 22.13
C ARG A 434 6.51 0.61 22.66
N ASP A 435 6.48 0.44 23.98
CA ASP A 435 6.21 -0.83 24.65
C ASP A 435 4.70 -1.05 24.82
N PHE A 436 3.99 -1.14 23.69
CA PHE A 436 2.52 -1.23 23.68
C PHE A 436 2.02 -2.49 24.41
N ASN A 437 2.75 -3.61 24.30
CA ASN A 437 2.43 -4.84 25.00
C ASN A 437 2.43 -4.61 26.52
N ARG A 438 3.46 -3.94 27.06
CA ARG A 438 3.47 -3.57 28.48
C ARG A 438 2.29 -2.67 28.85
N ALA A 439 1.99 -1.65 28.05
CA ALA A 439 0.83 -0.79 28.29
C ALA A 439 -0.47 -1.62 28.36
N MET A 440 -0.67 -2.54 27.40
CA MET A 440 -1.85 -3.41 27.36
C MET A 440 -1.93 -4.35 28.57
N ARG A 441 -0.81 -4.93 29.00
CA ARG A 441 -0.77 -5.78 30.21
C ARG A 441 -1.13 -5.00 31.47
N GLU A 442 -0.57 -3.80 31.65
CA GLU A 442 -0.88 -2.95 32.81
C GLU A 442 -2.36 -2.54 32.83
N ILE A 443 -2.91 -2.13 31.68
CA ILE A 443 -4.34 -1.80 31.54
C ILE A 443 -5.23 -3.01 31.84
N MET A 444 -4.91 -4.19 31.32
CA MET A 444 -5.73 -5.39 31.56
C MET A 444 -5.64 -5.87 33.00
N ALA A 445 -4.51 -5.69 33.69
CA ALA A 445 -4.40 -5.95 35.12
C ALA A 445 -5.30 -5.02 35.94
N LEU A 446 -5.44 -3.75 35.56
CA LEU A 446 -6.42 -2.84 36.16
C LEU A 446 -7.86 -3.31 35.90
N ALA A 447 -8.16 -3.73 34.66
CA ALA A 447 -9.48 -4.26 34.31
C ALA A 447 -9.84 -5.52 35.12
N ASP A 448 -8.87 -6.41 35.37
CA ASP A 448 -9.04 -7.58 36.22
C ASP A 448 -9.36 -7.18 37.67
N ARG A 449 -8.63 -6.20 38.23
CA ARG A 449 -8.90 -5.66 39.57
C ARG A 449 -10.29 -5.04 39.70
N ALA A 450 -10.72 -4.26 38.70
CA ALA A 450 -12.06 -3.67 38.68
C ALA A 450 -13.14 -4.76 38.63
N ASN A 451 -12.98 -5.76 37.76
CA ASN A 451 -13.95 -6.86 37.67
C ASN A 451 -14.02 -7.70 38.94
N ALA A 452 -12.88 -7.98 39.58
CA ALA A 452 -12.80 -8.71 40.84
C ALA A 452 -13.50 -7.94 41.97
N TRP A 453 -13.23 -6.64 42.10
CA TRP A 453 -13.88 -5.80 43.11
C TRP A 453 -15.39 -5.69 42.89
N ILE A 454 -15.86 -5.47 41.65
CA ILE A 454 -17.30 -5.45 41.36
C ILE A 454 -17.94 -6.81 41.69
N ALA A 455 -17.21 -7.91 41.46
CA ALA A 455 -17.69 -9.24 41.80
C ALA A 455 -17.80 -9.47 43.30
N GLU A 456 -16.82 -9.02 44.08
CA GLU A 456 -16.84 -9.05 45.54
C GLU A 456 -18.00 -8.21 46.12
N GLN A 457 -18.24 -7.01 45.59
CA GLN A 457 -19.35 -6.15 46.02
C GLN A 457 -20.73 -6.70 45.61
N ALA A 458 -20.77 -7.54 44.57
CA ALA A 458 -21.98 -8.22 44.08
C ALA A 458 -23.22 -7.32 43.96
N PRO A 459 -23.20 -6.24 43.14
CA PRO A 459 -24.31 -5.29 43.04
C PRO A 459 -25.65 -5.95 42.64
N TRP A 460 -25.63 -7.06 41.89
CA TRP A 460 -26.84 -7.82 41.55
C TRP A 460 -27.49 -8.53 42.75
N ALA A 461 -26.72 -8.85 43.78
CA ALA A 461 -27.23 -9.40 45.03
C ALA A 461 -27.71 -8.27 45.94
N LEU A 462 -26.93 -7.19 46.05
CA LEU A 462 -27.31 -5.99 46.82
C LEU A 462 -28.60 -5.35 46.31
N ALA A 463 -28.80 -5.29 44.99
CA ALA A 463 -30.01 -4.72 44.38
C ALA A 463 -31.31 -5.49 44.70
N LYS A 464 -31.21 -6.69 45.27
CA LYS A 464 -32.36 -7.49 45.74
C LYS A 464 -32.64 -7.30 47.23
N GLN A 465 -31.79 -6.56 47.94
CA GLN A 465 -31.92 -6.29 49.36
C GLN A 465 -32.52 -4.89 49.55
N GLU A 466 -33.59 -4.80 50.34
CA GLU A 466 -34.25 -3.53 50.65
C GLU A 466 -33.29 -2.57 51.39
N GLY A 467 -33.33 -1.29 51.05
CA GLY A 467 -32.48 -0.25 51.66
C GLY A 467 -31.03 -0.19 51.17
N GLN A 468 -30.57 -1.09 50.29
CA GLN A 468 -29.18 -1.12 49.80
C GLN A 468 -28.94 -0.32 48.51
N GLN A 469 -29.95 0.42 48.04
CA GLN A 469 -29.92 1.09 46.74
C GLN A 469 -28.75 2.08 46.61
N ASP A 470 -28.46 2.86 47.65
CA ASP A 470 -27.36 3.82 47.64
C ASP A 470 -26.01 3.12 47.50
N LYS A 471 -25.84 1.96 48.16
CA LYS A 471 -24.61 1.15 48.03
C LYS A 471 -24.46 0.59 46.61
N VAL A 472 -25.56 0.13 46.00
CA VAL A 472 -25.55 -0.31 44.58
C VAL A 472 -25.15 0.84 43.66
N GLN A 473 -25.72 2.04 43.86
CA GLN A 473 -25.36 3.23 43.08
C GLN A 473 -23.89 3.61 43.26
N ALA A 474 -23.37 3.59 44.48
CA ALA A 474 -21.95 3.89 44.75
C ALA A 474 -21.01 2.88 44.08
N VAL A 475 -21.32 1.57 44.19
CA VAL A 475 -20.50 0.50 43.60
C VAL A 475 -20.49 0.60 42.08
N CYS A 476 -21.68 0.67 41.46
CA CYS A 476 -21.78 0.77 40.01
C CYS A 476 -21.22 2.11 39.50
N GLY A 477 -21.35 3.19 40.28
CA GLY A 477 -20.86 4.51 39.90
C GLY A 477 -19.33 4.57 39.85
N LEU A 478 -18.66 3.96 40.83
CA LEU A 478 -17.21 3.77 40.77
C LEU A 478 -16.83 2.82 39.62
N GLY A 479 -17.56 1.73 39.42
CA GLY A 479 -17.34 0.83 38.27
C GLY A 479 -17.33 1.54 36.92
N ILE A 480 -18.29 2.43 36.66
CA ILE A 480 -18.32 3.27 35.45
C ILE A 480 -17.13 4.22 35.37
N ASN A 481 -16.70 4.81 36.49
CA ASN A 481 -15.52 5.66 36.51
C ASN A 481 -14.22 4.88 36.27
N LEU A 482 -14.09 3.65 36.77
CA LEU A 482 -12.94 2.79 36.48
C LEU A 482 -12.94 2.40 34.99
N PHE A 483 -14.10 2.05 34.41
CA PHE A 483 -14.24 1.85 32.97
C PHE A 483 -13.80 3.07 32.17
N ARG A 484 -14.23 4.29 32.57
CA ARG A 484 -13.80 5.54 31.93
C ARG A 484 -12.28 5.69 31.91
N GLN A 485 -11.58 5.36 33.01
CA GLN A 485 -10.12 5.41 33.04
C GLN A 485 -9.47 4.37 32.11
N LEU A 486 -10.00 3.14 32.03
CA LEU A 486 -9.52 2.14 31.07
C LEU A 486 -9.71 2.62 29.63
N VAL A 487 -10.85 3.23 29.31
CA VAL A 487 -11.11 3.81 27.99
C VAL A 487 -10.12 4.92 27.67
N ILE A 488 -9.79 5.80 28.61
CA ILE A 488 -8.76 6.84 28.42
C ILE A 488 -7.43 6.20 28.03
N PHE A 489 -7.00 5.17 28.76
CA PHE A 489 -5.74 4.51 28.48
C PHE A 489 -5.75 3.71 27.17
N LEU A 490 -6.89 3.17 26.77
CA LEU A 490 -7.05 2.41 25.52
C LEU A 490 -7.35 3.28 24.29
N LYS A 491 -7.74 4.54 24.46
CA LYS A 491 -8.16 5.43 23.36
C LYS A 491 -7.14 5.55 22.22
N PRO A 492 -5.81 5.54 22.44
CA PRO A 492 -4.85 5.49 21.33
C PRO A 492 -4.97 4.21 20.47
N VAL A 493 -5.39 3.09 21.06
CA VAL A 493 -5.53 1.79 20.41
C VAL A 493 -6.93 1.61 19.82
N LEU A 494 -7.95 2.03 20.56
CA LEU A 494 -9.38 1.81 20.29
C LEU A 494 -10.15 3.12 20.15
N PRO A 495 -9.91 3.92 19.09
CA PRO A 495 -10.54 5.23 18.92
C PRO A 495 -12.06 5.16 18.71
N LYS A 496 -12.59 4.13 18.03
CA LYS A 496 -14.03 3.94 17.79
C LYS A 496 -14.74 3.49 19.07
N LEU A 497 -14.19 2.53 19.83
CA LEU A 497 -14.71 2.17 21.14
C LEU A 497 -14.67 3.36 22.11
N ALA A 498 -13.59 4.15 22.08
CA ALA A 498 -13.48 5.34 22.91
C ALA A 498 -14.56 6.38 22.57
N ALA A 499 -14.83 6.64 21.30
CA ALA A 499 -15.91 7.54 20.88
C ALA A 499 -17.29 7.01 21.31
N ALA A 500 -17.55 5.71 21.18
CA ALA A 500 -18.80 5.09 21.65
C ALA A 500 -18.95 5.18 23.18
N ALA A 501 -17.85 4.99 23.91
CA ALA A 501 -17.81 5.15 25.35
C ALA A 501 -18.02 6.62 25.77
N GLU A 502 -17.45 7.60 25.06
CA GLU A 502 -17.66 9.04 25.29
C GLU A 502 -19.13 9.41 25.09
N ALA A 503 -19.78 8.89 24.05
CA ALA A 503 -21.21 9.05 23.82
C ALA A 503 -22.05 8.44 24.94
N PHE A 504 -21.73 7.21 25.38
CA PHE A 504 -22.42 6.58 26.52
C PHE A 504 -22.24 7.37 27.83
N LEU A 505 -21.00 7.77 28.11
CA LEU A 505 -20.63 8.54 29.30
C LEU A 505 -21.17 9.97 29.25
N ASN A 506 -21.65 10.45 28.09
CA ASN A 506 -22.15 11.80 27.88
C ASN A 506 -21.10 12.86 28.25
N VAL A 507 -19.90 12.70 27.70
CA VAL A 507 -18.75 13.59 27.95
C VAL A 507 -18.18 14.11 26.63
N ALA A 508 -17.45 15.23 26.72
CA ALA A 508 -16.60 15.67 25.63
C ALA A 508 -15.47 14.64 25.36
N PRO A 509 -14.81 14.68 24.19
CA PRO A 509 -13.70 13.79 23.89
C PRO A 509 -12.65 13.76 24.99
N LEU A 510 -12.40 12.57 25.54
CA LEU A 510 -11.51 12.35 26.67
C LEU A 510 -10.05 12.60 26.30
N THR A 511 -9.34 13.27 27.19
CA THR A 511 -7.90 13.54 27.15
C THR A 511 -7.15 12.64 28.14
N TRP A 512 -5.82 12.64 28.10
CA TRP A 512 -5.06 11.87 29.08
C TRP A 512 -5.28 12.36 30.52
N ALA A 513 -5.44 13.66 30.75
CA ALA A 513 -5.57 14.25 32.09
C ALA A 513 -6.89 13.89 32.79
N ASP A 514 -7.90 13.51 32.01
CA ASP A 514 -9.25 13.19 32.49
C ASP A 514 -9.31 12.00 33.46
N HIS A 515 -8.28 11.15 33.51
CA HIS A 515 -8.23 10.02 34.45
C HIS A 515 -8.15 10.48 35.92
N GLN A 516 -7.75 11.73 36.18
CA GLN A 516 -7.60 12.26 37.52
C GLN A 516 -8.95 12.59 38.18
N THR A 517 -9.97 12.90 37.38
CA THR A 517 -11.30 13.32 37.87
C THR A 517 -12.31 12.18 37.78
N LEU A 518 -13.31 12.23 38.66
CA LEU A 518 -14.46 11.33 38.64
C LEU A 518 -15.69 12.08 38.12
N LEU A 519 -16.54 11.36 37.38
CA LEU A 519 -17.90 11.78 37.09
C LEU A 519 -18.75 11.60 38.35
N ALA A 520 -19.28 12.71 38.87
CA ALA A 520 -20.12 12.77 40.06
C ALA A 520 -21.33 13.67 39.77
N ASN A 521 -22.52 13.23 40.19
CA ASN A 521 -23.79 13.89 39.87
C ASN A 521 -23.95 14.13 38.35
N HIS A 522 -23.61 13.11 37.56
CA HIS A 522 -23.46 13.21 36.11
C HIS A 522 -24.43 12.26 35.38
N GLN A 523 -25.14 12.77 34.37
CA GLN A 523 -26.12 12.00 33.60
C GLN A 523 -25.45 11.16 32.51
N LEU A 524 -25.61 9.84 32.59
CA LEU A 524 -25.25 8.92 31.51
C LEU A 524 -26.35 8.83 30.45
N ASN A 525 -25.93 8.55 29.22
CA ASN A 525 -26.84 8.10 28.17
C ASN A 525 -27.17 6.60 28.34
N PRO A 526 -28.24 6.08 27.71
CA PRO A 526 -28.54 4.65 27.71
C PRO A 526 -27.35 3.82 27.18
N PHE A 527 -27.02 2.74 27.88
CA PHE A 527 -25.93 1.85 27.46
C PHE A 527 -26.30 1.07 26.19
N GLN A 528 -25.39 1.03 25.24
CA GLN A 528 -25.43 0.16 24.08
C GLN A 528 -24.18 -0.74 24.07
N PRO A 529 -24.28 -1.98 23.54
CA PRO A 529 -23.11 -2.83 23.39
C PRO A 529 -21.99 -2.10 22.61
N LEU A 530 -20.85 -1.90 23.25
CA LEU A 530 -19.73 -1.14 22.68
C LEU A 530 -18.85 -1.99 21.74
N MET A 531 -18.87 -3.31 21.93
CA MET A 531 -18.11 -4.26 21.13
C MET A 531 -18.76 -5.64 21.19
N THR A 532 -18.73 -6.36 20.06
CA THR A 532 -19.23 -7.73 19.95
C THR A 532 -18.10 -8.74 20.04
N ARG A 533 -18.42 -9.99 20.39
CA ARG A 533 -17.44 -11.07 20.34
C ARG A 533 -17.07 -11.39 18.88
N ILE A 534 -15.81 -11.70 18.63
CA ILE A 534 -15.36 -12.29 17.37
C ILE A 534 -15.90 -13.72 17.31
N GLU A 535 -16.63 -14.00 16.24
CA GLU A 535 -17.08 -15.34 15.89
C GLU A 535 -15.99 -16.01 15.04
N PRO A 536 -15.48 -17.20 15.42
CA PRO A 536 -14.45 -17.91 14.65
C PRO A 536 -14.81 -18.10 13.17
N ALA A 537 -16.09 -18.31 12.86
CA ALA A 537 -16.58 -18.46 11.49
C ALA A 537 -16.29 -17.23 10.60
N LYS A 538 -16.26 -16.01 11.17
CA LYS A 538 -15.90 -14.80 10.42
C LYS A 538 -14.41 -14.75 10.09
N VAL A 539 -13.56 -15.28 10.98
CA VAL A 539 -12.12 -15.39 10.72
C VAL A 539 -11.85 -16.45 9.64
N GLU A 540 -12.55 -17.58 9.70
CA GLU A 540 -12.49 -18.62 8.66
C GLU A 540 -12.93 -18.07 7.30
N ALA A 541 -14.05 -17.35 7.25
CA ALA A 541 -14.54 -16.70 6.03
C ALA A 541 -13.54 -15.69 5.45
N MET A 542 -12.89 -14.88 6.30
CA MET A 542 -11.84 -13.95 5.87
C MET A 542 -10.66 -14.66 5.23
N ILE A 543 -10.21 -15.78 5.82
CA ILE A 543 -9.11 -16.56 5.27
C ILE A 543 -9.49 -17.22 3.94
N GLU A 544 -10.74 -17.69 3.81
CA GLU A 544 -11.20 -18.25 2.55
C GLU A 544 -11.32 -17.18 1.45
N ALA A 545 -11.94 -16.04 1.75
CA ALA A 545 -12.00 -14.89 0.84
C ALA A 545 -10.60 -14.42 0.40
N SER A 546 -9.62 -14.46 1.32
CA SER A 546 -8.23 -14.12 1.00
C SER A 546 -7.61 -15.07 -0.03
N LYS A 547 -7.99 -16.36 -0.06
CA LYS A 547 -7.54 -17.29 -1.10
C LYS A 547 -8.21 -17.01 -2.44
N GLU A 548 -9.49 -16.67 -2.44
CA GLU A 548 -10.25 -16.35 -3.65
C GLU A 548 -9.76 -15.06 -4.31
N ASP A 549 -9.54 -14.00 -3.53
CA ASP A 549 -8.97 -12.73 -3.99
C ASP A 549 -7.62 -12.92 -4.70
N LEU A 550 -6.85 -13.91 -4.26
CA LEU A 550 -5.56 -14.26 -4.84
C LEU A 550 -5.70 -15.08 -6.13
N ALA A 551 -6.72 -15.92 -6.23
CA ALA A 551 -7.03 -16.65 -7.46
C ALA A 551 -7.57 -15.71 -8.54
N ALA A 552 -8.46 -14.78 -8.19
CA ALA A 552 -9.03 -13.80 -9.11
C ALA A 552 -7.97 -12.87 -9.72
N ALA A 553 -6.98 -12.45 -8.93
CA ALA A 553 -5.88 -11.62 -9.41
C ALA A 553 -4.95 -12.31 -10.44
N SER A 554 -5.10 -13.62 -10.64
CA SER A 554 -4.34 -14.38 -11.63
C SER A 554 -5.07 -14.59 -12.96
N GLN A 555 -6.35 -14.24 -13.06
CA GLN A 555 -7.05 -14.25 -14.34
C GLN A 555 -6.87 -12.90 -15.05
N PRO A 556 -6.44 -12.88 -16.33
CA PRO A 556 -6.35 -11.64 -17.08
C PRO A 556 -7.74 -11.00 -17.16
N ALA A 557 -7.85 -9.75 -16.72
CA ALA A 557 -9.06 -8.97 -16.92
C ALA A 557 -9.31 -8.87 -18.43
N GLY A 558 -10.36 -9.51 -18.93
CA GLY A 558 -10.75 -9.42 -20.33
C GLY A 558 -11.07 -7.96 -20.69
N ASN A 559 -10.78 -7.55 -21.91
CA ASN A 559 -11.05 -6.20 -22.42
C ASN A 559 -12.56 -5.86 -22.59
N GLY A 560 -13.46 -6.66 -22.01
CA GLY A 560 -14.90 -6.48 -22.08
C GLY A 560 -15.55 -6.83 -23.42
N GLU A 561 -14.79 -7.14 -24.47
CA GLU A 561 -15.36 -7.41 -25.80
C GLU A 561 -16.26 -8.66 -25.79
N LEU A 562 -15.91 -9.69 -25.03
CA LEU A 562 -16.76 -10.89 -24.87
C LEU A 562 -18.06 -10.64 -24.10
N VAL A 563 -18.17 -9.52 -23.38
CA VAL A 563 -19.43 -9.09 -22.75
C VAL A 563 -20.33 -8.40 -23.77
N LYS A 564 -19.76 -7.60 -24.68
CA LYS A 564 -20.48 -6.90 -25.75
C LYS A 564 -20.97 -7.87 -26.82
N GLU A 565 -20.10 -8.79 -27.25
CA GLU A 565 -20.41 -9.79 -28.27
C GLU A 565 -19.90 -11.17 -27.79
N PRO A 566 -20.77 -11.97 -27.13
CA PRO A 566 -20.40 -13.28 -26.60
C PRO A 566 -19.93 -14.26 -27.67
N ILE A 567 -19.06 -15.20 -27.28
CA ILE A 567 -18.60 -16.28 -28.16
C ILE A 567 -19.82 -17.03 -28.71
N ALA A 568 -19.89 -17.17 -30.03
CA ALA A 568 -20.93 -17.94 -30.71
C ALA A 568 -20.90 -19.43 -30.31
N ALA A 569 -21.98 -20.15 -30.60
CA ALA A 569 -22.03 -21.59 -30.35
C ALA A 569 -20.88 -22.34 -31.07
N GLU A 570 -20.39 -23.41 -30.44
CA GLU A 570 -19.33 -24.25 -31.00
C GLU A 570 -19.75 -24.83 -32.37
N ILE A 571 -18.80 -24.83 -33.30
CA ILE A 571 -18.93 -25.45 -34.63
C ILE A 571 -17.93 -26.60 -34.76
N ASP A 572 -18.21 -27.55 -35.65
CA ASP A 572 -17.24 -28.59 -35.99
C ASP A 572 -16.15 -28.07 -36.95
N PHE A 573 -15.07 -28.86 -37.08
CA PHE A 573 -13.95 -28.52 -37.96
C PHE A 573 -14.37 -28.43 -39.43
N ASP A 574 -15.34 -29.23 -39.87
CA ASP A 574 -15.79 -29.25 -41.26
C ASP A 574 -16.50 -27.94 -41.63
N ALA A 575 -17.27 -27.37 -40.71
CA ALA A 575 -17.89 -26.05 -40.87
C ALA A 575 -16.84 -24.95 -41.05
N PHE A 576 -15.74 -24.98 -40.29
CA PHE A 576 -14.62 -24.06 -40.48
C PHE A 576 -13.89 -24.32 -41.81
N ALA A 577 -13.56 -25.58 -42.10
CA ALA A 577 -12.84 -25.99 -43.30
C ALA A 577 -13.61 -25.72 -44.60
N ALA A 578 -14.94 -25.60 -44.52
CA ALA A 578 -15.82 -25.21 -45.62
C ALA A 578 -15.63 -23.74 -46.03
N VAL A 579 -15.07 -22.88 -45.18
CA VAL A 579 -14.72 -21.49 -45.55
C VAL A 579 -13.33 -21.48 -46.19
N ASP A 580 -13.24 -21.09 -47.47
CA ASP A 580 -11.94 -20.98 -48.14
C ASP A 580 -11.33 -19.60 -47.89
N LEU A 581 -10.55 -19.50 -46.81
CA LEU A 581 -9.78 -18.31 -46.49
C LEU A 581 -8.44 -18.32 -47.23
N ARG A 582 -8.15 -17.21 -47.91
CA ARG A 582 -6.93 -17.01 -48.71
C ARG A 582 -6.26 -15.70 -48.33
N ILE A 583 -4.95 -15.65 -48.53
CA ILE A 583 -4.19 -14.40 -48.50
C ILE A 583 -4.37 -13.69 -49.84
N ALA A 584 -4.67 -12.40 -49.78
CA ALA A 584 -4.80 -11.54 -50.95
C ALA A 584 -3.91 -10.30 -50.80
N LEU A 585 -3.26 -9.89 -51.89
CA LEU A 585 -2.60 -8.59 -52.01
C LEU A 585 -3.60 -7.56 -52.50
N ILE A 586 -3.69 -6.42 -51.82
CA ILE A 586 -4.46 -5.28 -52.29
C ILE A 586 -3.62 -4.55 -53.33
N GLU A 587 -3.84 -4.84 -54.62
CA GLU A 587 -3.13 -4.15 -55.70
C GLU A 587 -3.61 -2.72 -55.90
N LYS A 588 -4.92 -2.51 -55.73
CA LYS A 588 -5.54 -1.20 -55.91
C LYS A 588 -6.72 -1.04 -54.97
N CYS A 589 -6.84 0.14 -54.37
CA CYS A 589 -7.96 0.49 -53.51
C CYS A 589 -8.50 1.86 -53.91
N GLU A 590 -9.81 1.95 -54.17
CA GLU A 590 -10.42 3.19 -54.65
C GLU A 590 -11.79 3.45 -54.04
N PHE A 591 -12.17 4.73 -54.01
CA PHE A 591 -13.51 5.12 -53.60
C PHE A 591 -14.56 4.60 -54.57
N VAL A 592 -15.72 4.24 -54.03
CA VAL A 592 -16.90 3.90 -54.81
C VAL A 592 -17.76 5.14 -54.98
N GLU A 593 -17.88 5.62 -56.21
CA GLU A 593 -18.71 6.78 -56.52
C GLU A 593 -20.18 6.50 -56.18
N GLY A 594 -20.78 7.37 -55.36
CA GLY A 594 -22.14 7.20 -54.86
C GLY A 594 -22.32 6.20 -53.70
N ALA A 595 -21.25 5.77 -53.03
CA ALA A 595 -21.33 4.98 -51.80
C ALA A 595 -20.46 5.56 -50.67
N ASP A 596 -21.12 5.92 -49.56
CA ASP A 596 -20.47 6.67 -48.48
C ASP A 596 -19.61 5.78 -47.57
N LYS A 597 -19.86 4.47 -47.56
CA LYS A 597 -19.24 3.50 -46.65
C LYS A 597 -18.29 2.51 -47.32
N LEU A 598 -18.27 2.45 -48.65
CA LEU A 598 -17.60 1.39 -49.40
C LEU A 598 -16.27 1.85 -50.01
N LEU A 599 -15.27 0.98 -49.92
CA LEU A 599 -14.08 0.97 -50.77
C LEU A 599 -14.16 -0.19 -51.75
N ARG A 600 -13.63 0.00 -52.95
CA ARG A 600 -13.43 -1.04 -53.96
C ARG A 600 -11.99 -1.49 -53.91
N LEU A 601 -11.78 -2.78 -53.65
CA LEU A 601 -10.46 -3.40 -53.62
C LEU A 601 -10.31 -4.32 -54.83
N SER A 602 -9.24 -4.10 -55.60
CA SER A 602 -8.73 -5.09 -56.56
C SER A 602 -7.69 -5.93 -55.86
N LEU A 603 -8.02 -7.20 -55.68
CA LEU A 603 -7.24 -8.18 -54.94
C LEU A 603 -6.51 -9.10 -55.92
N ASP A 604 -5.21 -9.26 -55.73
CA ASP A 604 -4.43 -10.34 -56.33
C ASP A 604 -4.38 -11.53 -55.38
N ILE A 605 -4.81 -12.70 -55.86
CA ILE A 605 -4.78 -13.97 -55.13
C ILE A 605 -3.79 -14.96 -55.77
N GLY A 606 -2.74 -14.45 -56.40
CA GLY A 606 -1.65 -15.20 -57.02
C GLY A 606 -1.94 -15.51 -58.50
N ASP A 607 -2.94 -16.35 -58.75
CA ASP A 607 -3.26 -16.82 -60.11
C ASP A 607 -4.47 -16.10 -60.73
N ALA A 608 -5.12 -15.21 -59.97
CA ALA A 608 -6.31 -14.49 -60.42
C ALA A 608 -6.46 -13.15 -59.70
N LYS A 609 -7.18 -12.24 -60.34
CA LYS A 609 -7.65 -11.00 -59.71
C LYS A 609 -9.10 -11.13 -59.28
N ARG A 610 -9.45 -10.47 -58.18
CA ARG A 610 -10.80 -10.44 -57.60
C ARG A 610 -11.21 -9.02 -57.25
N ASN A 611 -12.46 -8.70 -57.53
CA ASN A 611 -13.04 -7.41 -57.15
C ASN A 611 -13.88 -7.55 -55.89
N VAL A 612 -13.58 -6.77 -54.85
CA VAL A 612 -14.33 -6.80 -53.58
C VAL A 612 -14.76 -5.39 -53.19
N PHE A 613 -16.00 -5.27 -52.70
CA PHE A 613 -16.50 -4.04 -52.09
C PHE A 613 -16.56 -4.21 -50.57
N SER A 614 -15.85 -3.37 -49.82
CA SER A 614 -15.72 -3.50 -48.36
C SER A 614 -16.20 -2.25 -47.62
N GLY A 615 -16.96 -2.45 -46.55
CA GLY A 615 -17.58 -1.40 -45.73
C GLY A 615 -16.63 -0.72 -44.74
N ILE A 616 -15.37 -0.49 -45.14
CA ILE A 616 -14.29 -0.06 -44.24
C ILE A 616 -13.84 1.38 -44.46
N LYS A 617 -14.55 2.15 -45.29
CA LYS A 617 -14.16 3.51 -45.69
C LYS A 617 -13.99 4.47 -44.51
N SER A 618 -14.81 4.33 -43.47
CA SER A 618 -14.73 5.20 -42.29
C SER A 618 -13.44 5.02 -41.48
N ALA A 619 -12.89 3.81 -41.43
CA ALA A 619 -11.60 3.55 -40.78
C ALA A 619 -10.39 3.80 -41.71
N TYR A 620 -10.61 3.78 -43.02
CA TYR A 620 -9.57 4.00 -44.03
C TYR A 620 -9.99 5.11 -45.01
N PRO A 621 -9.95 6.38 -44.56
CA PRO A 621 -10.34 7.52 -45.38
C PRO A 621 -9.36 7.81 -46.53
N ASP A 622 -8.13 7.29 -46.46
CA ASP A 622 -7.16 7.29 -47.57
C ASP A 622 -7.03 5.86 -48.14
N PRO A 623 -7.62 5.57 -49.32
CA PRO A 623 -7.54 4.26 -49.96
C PRO A 623 -6.09 3.85 -50.29
N SER A 624 -5.21 4.80 -50.60
CA SER A 624 -3.84 4.52 -51.04
C SER A 624 -3.00 3.86 -49.95
N ALA A 625 -3.34 4.10 -48.67
CA ALA A 625 -2.71 3.46 -47.53
C ALA A 625 -2.97 1.95 -47.42
N LEU A 626 -3.94 1.42 -48.18
CA LEU A 626 -4.23 -0.02 -48.23
C LEU A 626 -3.51 -0.75 -49.37
N GLU A 627 -3.05 -0.02 -50.39
CA GLU A 627 -2.36 -0.64 -51.53
C GLU A 627 -1.02 -1.24 -51.09
N GLY A 628 -0.71 -2.44 -51.59
CA GLY A 628 0.48 -3.21 -51.20
C GLY A 628 0.32 -4.04 -49.92
N ARG A 629 -0.75 -3.85 -49.14
CA ARG A 629 -1.00 -4.67 -47.94
C ARG A 629 -1.52 -6.05 -48.31
N LEU A 630 -1.11 -7.06 -47.53
CA LEU A 630 -1.74 -8.37 -47.53
C LEU A 630 -2.93 -8.38 -46.56
N THR A 631 -4.01 -9.06 -46.94
CA THR A 631 -5.23 -9.22 -46.13
C THR A 631 -5.75 -10.64 -46.21
N LEU A 632 -6.59 -11.03 -45.24
CA LEU A 632 -7.41 -12.24 -45.37
C LEU A 632 -8.62 -11.97 -46.28
N TYR A 633 -8.90 -12.93 -47.14
CA TYR A 633 -9.96 -12.91 -48.15
C TYR A 633 -10.75 -14.23 -48.13
N VAL A 634 -12.08 -14.16 -48.06
CA VAL A 634 -12.98 -15.30 -48.17
C VAL A 634 -13.26 -15.58 -49.65
N ALA A 635 -12.65 -16.63 -50.20
CA ALA A 635 -12.56 -16.88 -51.62
C ALA A 635 -13.74 -17.66 -52.23
N ASN A 636 -14.52 -18.36 -51.41
CA ASN A 636 -15.60 -19.22 -51.86
C ASN A 636 -17.01 -18.71 -51.50
N LEU A 637 -17.14 -17.42 -51.20
CA LEU A 637 -18.46 -16.77 -51.13
C LEU A 637 -19.07 -16.64 -52.53
N ALA A 638 -20.38 -16.87 -52.64
CA ALA A 638 -21.09 -16.63 -53.88
C ALA A 638 -20.97 -15.14 -54.29
N PRO A 639 -20.64 -14.84 -55.57
CA PRO A 639 -20.51 -13.46 -56.02
C PRO A 639 -21.79 -12.67 -55.82
N ARG A 640 -21.69 -11.49 -55.20
CA ARG A 640 -22.83 -10.63 -54.91
C ARG A 640 -22.86 -9.47 -55.90
N LYS A 641 -23.92 -9.41 -56.71
CA LYS A 641 -24.16 -8.27 -57.61
C LYS A 641 -24.58 -7.05 -56.78
N MET A 642 -23.81 -5.99 -56.86
CA MET A 642 -24.06 -4.70 -56.21
C MET A 642 -24.34 -3.62 -57.26
N LYS A 643 -24.85 -2.46 -56.82
CA LYS A 643 -25.14 -1.31 -57.70
C LYS A 643 -23.90 -0.85 -58.50
N PHE A 644 -22.70 -1.07 -57.96
CA PHE A 644 -21.43 -0.54 -58.47
C PHE A 644 -20.55 -1.59 -59.17
N GLY A 645 -21.00 -2.86 -59.23
CA GLY A 645 -20.20 -3.97 -59.76
C GLY A 645 -20.51 -5.29 -59.05
N VAL A 646 -19.68 -6.30 -59.28
CA VAL A 646 -19.78 -7.60 -58.61
C VAL A 646 -18.73 -7.68 -57.51
N SER A 647 -19.13 -8.01 -56.28
CA SER A 647 -18.19 -8.39 -55.21
C SER A 647 -17.98 -9.90 -55.27
N GLU A 648 -16.74 -10.34 -55.50
CA GLU A 648 -16.38 -11.75 -55.73
C GLU A 648 -15.89 -12.45 -54.46
N GLY A 649 -16.07 -11.82 -53.30
CA GLY A 649 -15.77 -12.37 -51.98
C GLY A 649 -15.83 -11.28 -50.92
N MET A 650 -15.11 -11.48 -49.82
CA MET A 650 -15.09 -10.57 -48.67
C MET A 650 -13.69 -10.50 -48.05
N VAL A 651 -13.26 -9.31 -47.64
CA VAL A 651 -12.06 -9.13 -46.80
C VAL A 651 -12.45 -9.12 -45.32
N LEU A 652 -11.56 -9.58 -44.44
CA LEU A 652 -11.85 -9.66 -43.01
C LEU A 652 -11.28 -8.47 -42.22
N ALA A 653 -12.07 -7.96 -41.30
CA ALA A 653 -11.70 -6.90 -40.37
C ALA A 653 -12.34 -7.15 -39.00
N ALA A 654 -11.75 -6.61 -37.95
CA ALA A 654 -12.23 -6.66 -36.57
C ALA A 654 -12.66 -5.27 -36.08
N GLY A 655 -13.56 -5.23 -35.11
CA GLY A 655 -13.96 -4.02 -34.38
C GLY A 655 -15.44 -3.65 -34.51
N PRO A 656 -15.93 -2.73 -33.65
CA PRO A 656 -17.36 -2.44 -33.48
C PRO A 656 -17.98 -1.67 -34.66
N GLY A 657 -17.18 -1.22 -35.63
CA GLY A 657 -17.60 -0.44 -36.79
C GLY A 657 -17.11 1.00 -36.76
N GLY A 658 -17.48 1.78 -37.78
CA GLY A 658 -17.08 3.19 -37.86
C GLY A 658 -15.59 3.38 -38.15
N GLU A 659 -14.92 4.19 -37.33
CA GLU A 659 -13.46 4.43 -37.41
C GLU A 659 -12.64 3.31 -36.73
N GLU A 660 -13.26 2.54 -35.83
CA GLU A 660 -12.62 1.44 -35.09
C GLU A 660 -12.71 0.11 -35.87
N ILE A 661 -12.43 0.14 -37.17
CA ILE A 661 -12.35 -1.07 -38.00
C ILE A 661 -10.88 -1.36 -38.32
N TYR A 662 -10.45 -2.58 -38.03
CA TYR A 662 -9.07 -3.02 -38.18
C TYR A 662 -8.99 -4.17 -39.19
N LEU A 663 -8.45 -3.89 -40.38
CA LEU A 663 -8.22 -4.89 -41.43
C LEU A 663 -7.20 -5.94 -40.95
N LEU A 664 -7.53 -7.22 -41.09
CA LEU A 664 -6.67 -8.33 -40.67
C LEU A 664 -5.57 -8.62 -41.71
N SER A 665 -4.32 -8.66 -41.27
CA SER A 665 -3.15 -8.95 -42.12
C SER A 665 -2.36 -10.16 -41.61
N PRO A 666 -1.77 -10.97 -42.49
CA PRO A 666 -0.88 -12.06 -42.10
C PRO A 666 0.52 -11.57 -41.71
N ASP A 667 1.30 -12.44 -41.06
CA ASP A 667 2.71 -12.22 -40.79
C ASP A 667 3.54 -12.09 -42.08
N SER A 668 4.71 -11.46 -41.94
CA SER A 668 5.67 -11.29 -43.04
C SER A 668 6.07 -12.63 -43.65
N GLY A 669 6.03 -12.73 -44.98
CA GLY A 669 6.39 -13.94 -45.74
C GLY A 669 5.20 -14.72 -46.31
N ALA A 670 3.98 -14.40 -45.89
CA ALA A 670 2.77 -14.88 -46.55
C ALA A 670 2.70 -14.42 -48.01
N LYS A 671 2.12 -15.25 -48.89
CA LYS A 671 2.03 -15.00 -50.34
C LYS A 671 0.57 -15.01 -50.81
N PRO A 672 0.21 -14.18 -51.81
CA PRO A 672 -1.11 -14.23 -52.45
C PRO A 672 -1.52 -15.65 -52.87
N GLY A 673 -2.77 -16.00 -52.63
CA GLY A 673 -3.36 -17.31 -52.97
C GLY A 673 -3.11 -18.42 -51.95
N GLN A 674 -2.23 -18.22 -50.96
CA GLN A 674 -2.04 -19.20 -49.89
C GLN A 674 -3.31 -19.38 -49.08
N ARG A 675 -3.65 -20.63 -48.79
CA ARG A 675 -4.80 -21.00 -47.95
C ARG A 675 -4.46 -20.76 -46.48
N VAL A 676 -5.35 -20.08 -45.77
CA VAL A 676 -5.34 -19.99 -44.31
C VAL A 676 -5.96 -21.28 -43.78
N LYS A 677 -5.30 -21.93 -42.83
CA LYS A 677 -5.64 -23.25 -42.32
C LYS A 677 -5.75 -23.24 -40.81
#